data_AF-A0A972S8P0-F1
#
_entry.id   AF-A0A972S8P0-F1
#
_cell.length_a   1.000
_cell.length_b   1.000
_cell.length_c   1.000
_cell.angle_alpha   90.00
_cell.angle_beta   90.00
_cell.angle_gamma   90.00
#
_symmetry.space_group_name_H-M   'P 1'
#
loop_
_entity.id
_entity.type
_entity.pdbx_description
1 polymer ?
#
loop_
_entity_poly.entity_id
_entity_poly.type
_entity_poly.pdbx_seq_one_letter_code
_entity_poly.pdbx_strand_id
1 'polypeptide(L)'
;MNKIAPAIVTLSLCSAANALILNGENIVFKTQVPNVKVCKTVGKKGVRLMKFKKPLAPQDLVKYFDEGIESIEYAGDLAYYFYGDLSVIDSLLFKEMKFGGVSSNNLSGYASLPLSAKVSKELLYSDKLEDTLLLNLSLFLEVDEETFKDNFSNLHIELVSIRNDGKNVVVRIPKSELKTLISNPLVKYVERKINVVKIIDGVDKYPSKKRNLTSANMMHVEELWNSPYSLNGKGVKVGVVDGGSVRKTHREFMINGISRVKLLSPNSSLSRHATHVSGTIGALGLNPLAHGMANDVEIYSYYFLDAYFSAATYNLYKDYDIKLTNHSYGYAEKIRLGEYDSEAAAQDDNIYKHPEIIQFLAAGNDRGADGYANYGITKGPVNSKNIFTIGALKDDKQIAYFSSTGPVDDGRVKPDLVADGWSVYSCDSKSDDAYANMFGTSMATPGATGAAALIMQAYKDITGKDITADILKAVLFNTAEDLGREGPDYEYGYGLIDAKKAVDLIKSLNSSSPLLYTDAVSNGEEKILNFYSDGKSDIKITVSWIDPAGNAANKSKNLVNDIDIKVIGGGKVYYPFTLDKNNPELPAASDKPNHTDNSEQIVIKSPKKGEYTLIIRGGLIVTSSQKFAIASNIPLSSESSSVLDVDSSKVSFQNVNVGSRSSIEEITLKNVGSKELAVYNISLSDKENFGLDFKVEGGCPDTFPFVLEASKKCNIGVYASPKKEGVIEGYLDIDNDSSNDSQKRVSLKVKAIDSLPVLHLYHTLNFDFDSNNDLIDKDSGWTIENGFLRSKKIGNGQSTDYKLKVKVYDNAKLSFRYDISSELDYDLFRFYINSSEILNDSGIKKNVSFSQYLTKGDYIFDWRYSKDYEVSLGKDALFIDDIEITNAVFDSFSFDPTAVGDSSDPEVLYVENAGEEALKIDNISLSDKEDFKIDFTGGLRPCKSERFTLLPKEYCTFSLLFTPKSKGSKSSVLKIESNDKKAKREYLLKGEAKSKESVKKERYFDFAKFIYNIVNEISSFSDEGDSEIDDLARKLSQGDSAYEAVKDLIFKPEVLYKLSDEKYVLMLLKIIKKDGDEALFNYYLEKLKSRAISRKLLADEIFLKNASWSLICEKNSLKAFDRDDMIEAFIERFYNFALKRESDKGGMEYWKEALKSKKKNAIEIGIYFFLSPEFKTKNLKEEEVVTMLYRTFLGREPDSGGLKYWVDRAKNGLSRKDMIAGFAYSKEFSQIASKYGLEAH
;
A
#
# COMPACT_ATOMS: atom_id res chain seq x y z
N MET A 1 28.24 104.79 -11.61
CA MET A 1 29.48 104.98 -10.81
C MET A 1 29.25 104.31 -9.46
N ASN A 2 30.05 103.41 -8.90
CA ASN A 2 31.32 102.73 -9.20
C ASN A 2 31.31 101.45 -8.32
N LYS A 3 31.40 100.22 -8.87
CA LYS A 3 32.59 99.37 -9.12
C LYS A 3 33.37 98.86 -7.87
N ILE A 4 33.40 97.50 -7.76
CA ILE A 4 34.48 96.58 -7.27
C ILE A 4 34.65 96.49 -5.73
N ALA A 5 34.74 95.35 -5.02
CA ALA A 5 34.75 93.89 -5.26
C ALA A 5 34.50 93.14 -3.91
N PRO A 6 34.27 91.80 -3.91
CA PRO A 6 33.62 91.04 -2.85
C PRO A 6 34.58 90.18 -2.00
N ALA A 7 34.28 90.01 -0.71
CA ALA A 7 34.68 88.85 0.09
C ALA A 7 33.86 88.82 1.39
N ILE A 8 33.44 87.61 1.79
CA ILE A 8 32.84 87.26 3.09
C ILE A 8 31.32 87.52 3.19
N VAL A 9 30.64 86.59 3.88
CA VAL A 9 29.18 86.43 4.12
C VAL A 9 28.54 85.47 3.11
N THR A 10 28.54 84.15 3.29
CA THR A 10 27.74 83.45 4.31
C THR A 10 28.26 82.01 4.53
N LEU A 11 28.98 81.80 5.63
CA LEU A 11 29.24 80.51 6.26
C LEU A 11 28.40 80.53 7.55
N SER A 12 27.16 80.02 7.51
CA SER A 12 26.37 79.67 8.70
C SER A 12 25.02 79.05 8.32
N LEU A 13 24.67 77.98 9.05
CA LEU A 13 23.40 77.23 9.08
C LEU A 13 23.19 76.11 8.05
N CYS A 14 23.88 74.99 8.30
CA CYS A 14 23.27 73.67 8.21
C CYS A 14 23.74 72.78 9.37
N SER A 15 23.54 73.24 10.60
CA SER A 15 23.55 72.40 11.80
C SER A 15 22.10 72.05 12.15
N ALA A 16 21.87 70.78 12.48
CA ALA A 16 20.60 70.14 12.87
C ALA A 16 19.71 69.62 11.73
N ALA A 17 19.99 68.38 11.31
CA ALA A 17 18.93 67.40 11.13
C ALA A 17 19.37 66.14 11.87
N ASN A 18 18.92 66.01 13.11
CA ASN A 18 19.08 64.89 14.05
C ASN A 18 19.78 63.66 13.46
N ALA A 19 21.00 63.41 13.95
CA ALA A 19 21.53 62.06 13.99
C ALA A 19 20.48 61.19 14.70
N LEU A 20 19.87 60.27 13.96
CA LEU A 20 19.03 59.24 14.55
C LEU A 20 19.97 58.36 15.37
N ILE A 21 19.85 58.46 16.69
CA ILE A 21 20.42 57.48 17.61
C ILE A 21 19.68 56.16 17.36
N LEU A 22 20.45 55.14 17.03
CA LEU A 22 20.03 53.75 16.84
C LEU A 22 19.37 53.23 18.11
N ASN A 23 18.09 52.84 18.02
CA ASN A 23 17.53 51.77 18.83
C ASN A 23 17.36 50.57 17.89
N GLY A 24 18.34 49.67 17.87
CA GLY A 24 18.23 48.31 17.31
C GLY A 24 17.77 48.20 15.84
N GLU A 25 18.72 47.87 14.95
CA GLU A 25 18.53 47.16 13.67
C GLU A 25 17.58 47.73 12.58
N ASN A 26 16.78 48.76 12.86
CA ASN A 26 15.74 49.26 11.94
C ASN A 26 16.10 50.60 11.29
N ILE A 27 15.99 50.68 9.96
CA ILE A 27 16.08 51.94 9.20
C ILE A 27 14.78 52.73 9.39
N VAL A 28 14.84 53.85 10.09
CA VAL A 28 13.67 54.72 10.31
C VAL A 28 13.50 55.68 9.14
N PHE A 29 12.44 55.49 8.37
CA PHE A 29 12.04 56.39 7.29
C PHE A 29 11.38 57.66 7.85
N LYS A 30 11.75 58.82 7.31
CA LYS A 30 11.11 60.09 7.67
C LYS A 30 9.81 60.26 6.89
N THR A 31 8.71 60.53 7.60
CA THR A 31 7.35 60.71 7.04
C THR A 31 6.91 62.18 6.93
N GLN A 32 7.62 63.11 7.57
CA GLN A 32 7.41 64.57 7.45
C GLN A 32 8.74 65.32 7.31
N VAL A 33 8.72 66.44 6.57
CA VAL A 33 9.91 67.27 6.29
C VAL A 33 9.91 68.53 7.16
N PRO A 34 10.94 68.76 7.99
CA PRO A 34 11.38 70.12 8.30
C PRO A 34 12.13 70.67 7.08
N ASN A 35 11.77 71.88 6.62
CA ASN A 35 12.38 72.63 5.51
C ASN A 35 13.75 72.10 5.02
N VAL A 36 13.75 71.16 4.08
CA VAL A 36 14.99 70.68 3.44
C VAL A 36 15.49 71.81 2.55
N LYS A 37 16.51 72.54 3.05
CA LYS A 37 17.36 73.35 2.19
C LYS A 37 18.15 72.37 1.31
N VAL A 38 18.02 72.50 0.00
CA VAL A 38 18.93 71.85 -0.96
C VAL A 38 20.32 72.42 -0.70
N CYS A 39 21.14 71.69 0.06
CA CYS A 39 22.56 72.02 0.19
C CYS A 39 23.22 71.67 -1.14
N LYS A 40 23.83 72.66 -1.80
CA LYS A 40 24.68 72.45 -2.97
C LYS A 40 25.89 71.59 -2.57
N THR A 41 25.73 70.28 -2.57
CA THR A 41 26.82 69.29 -2.53
C THR A 41 27.09 68.83 -3.97
N VAL A 42 27.35 69.80 -4.86
CA VAL A 42 27.57 69.55 -6.29
C VAL A 42 28.82 68.69 -6.45
N GLY A 43 28.72 67.59 -7.20
CA GLY A 43 29.85 66.70 -7.52
C GLY A 43 30.15 65.63 -6.48
N LYS A 44 29.32 65.48 -5.42
CA LYS A 44 29.54 64.46 -4.38
C LYS A 44 28.64 63.24 -4.58
N LYS A 45 29.24 62.08 -4.84
CA LYS A 45 28.53 60.79 -4.91
C LYS A 45 27.96 60.38 -3.56
N GLY A 46 26.80 59.73 -3.56
CA GLY A 46 26.15 59.24 -2.36
C GLY A 46 24.95 58.36 -2.64
N VAL A 47 24.34 57.86 -1.55
CA VAL A 47 23.17 56.98 -1.59
C VAL A 47 22.03 57.58 -0.77
N ARG A 48 20.80 57.45 -1.26
CA ARG A 48 19.56 57.63 -0.49
C ARG A 48 18.72 56.36 -0.59
N LEU A 49 18.07 55.99 0.50
CA LEU A 49 17.03 54.98 0.51
C LEU A 49 15.68 55.67 0.39
N MET A 50 14.92 55.36 -0.65
CA MET A 50 13.62 55.97 -0.94
C MET A 50 12.54 54.89 -0.94
N LYS A 51 11.50 55.06 -0.12
CA LYS A 51 10.37 54.14 0.00
C LYS A 51 9.17 54.66 -0.75
N PHE A 52 8.54 53.80 -1.53
CA PHE A 52 7.37 54.11 -2.34
C PHE A 52 6.11 53.40 -1.84
N LYS A 53 4.94 53.78 -2.35
CA LYS A 53 3.64 53.18 -2.05
C LYS A 53 3.28 52.02 -2.98
N LYS A 54 3.96 51.94 -4.12
CA LYS A 54 3.85 50.90 -5.15
C LYS A 54 5.24 50.64 -5.73
N PRO A 55 5.47 49.49 -6.39
CA PRO A 55 6.70 49.27 -7.13
C PRO A 55 6.94 50.35 -8.19
N LEU A 56 8.21 50.64 -8.47
CA LEU A 56 8.58 51.55 -9.55
C LEU A 56 8.32 50.86 -10.89
N ALA A 57 7.52 51.48 -11.76
CA ALA A 57 7.32 50.94 -13.10
C ALA A 57 8.60 51.11 -13.93
N PRO A 58 8.86 50.26 -14.94
CA PRO A 58 10.06 50.37 -15.79
C PRO A 58 10.25 51.77 -16.39
N GLN A 59 9.17 52.45 -16.76
CA GLN A 59 9.18 53.83 -17.25
C GLN A 59 9.64 54.86 -16.20
N ASP A 60 9.35 54.62 -14.92
CA ASP A 60 9.82 55.48 -13.82
C ASP A 60 11.33 55.32 -13.64
N LEU A 61 11.84 54.09 -13.76
CA LEU A 61 13.28 53.81 -13.71
C LEU A 61 14.03 54.54 -14.83
N VAL A 62 13.56 54.43 -16.08
CA VAL A 62 14.15 55.14 -17.24
C VAL A 62 14.19 56.65 -16.98
N LYS A 63 13.08 57.23 -16.51
CA LYS A 63 13.02 58.66 -16.17
C LYS A 63 14.07 59.05 -15.13
N TYR A 64 14.26 58.25 -14.08
CA TYR A 64 15.25 58.57 -13.05
C TYR A 64 16.69 58.45 -13.56
N PHE A 65 16.97 57.47 -14.44
CA PHE A 65 18.27 57.38 -15.13
C PHE A 65 18.52 58.59 -16.03
N ASP A 66 17.52 59.04 -16.80
CA ASP A 66 17.60 60.25 -17.64
C ASP A 66 17.85 61.53 -16.82
N GLU A 67 17.39 61.56 -15.56
CA GLU A 67 17.66 62.66 -14.62
C GLU A 67 19.06 62.61 -13.99
N GLY A 68 19.88 61.60 -14.31
CA GLY A 68 21.27 61.49 -13.86
C GLY A 68 21.48 60.63 -12.61
N ILE A 69 20.49 59.81 -12.23
CA ILE A 69 20.72 58.70 -11.29
C ILE A 69 21.57 57.64 -11.98
N GLU A 70 22.53 57.06 -11.26
CA GLU A 70 23.48 56.10 -11.85
C GLU A 70 23.11 54.66 -11.52
N SER A 71 22.45 54.42 -10.38
CA SER A 71 21.97 53.09 -10.02
C SER A 71 20.74 53.18 -9.12
N ILE A 72 19.75 52.31 -9.40
CA ILE A 72 18.53 52.14 -8.62
C ILE A 72 18.37 50.65 -8.32
N GLU A 73 18.42 50.29 -7.04
CA GLU A 73 18.33 48.88 -6.63
C GLU A 73 17.24 48.68 -5.57
N TYR A 74 16.43 47.62 -5.73
CA TYR A 74 15.42 47.27 -4.74
C TYR A 74 16.05 46.85 -3.41
N ALA A 75 15.59 47.44 -2.32
CA ALA A 75 16.12 47.23 -0.97
C ALA A 75 15.18 46.38 -0.09
N GLY A 76 14.00 46.01 -0.58
CA GLY A 76 12.92 45.41 0.20
C GLY A 76 11.87 46.43 0.67
N ASP A 77 10.67 45.97 1.03
CA ASP A 77 9.59 46.79 1.59
C ASP A 77 9.22 48.05 0.78
N LEU A 78 9.21 47.92 -0.55
CA LEU A 78 8.98 49.04 -1.49
C LEU A 78 10.03 50.16 -1.37
N ALA A 79 11.18 49.90 -0.76
CA ALA A 79 12.31 50.79 -0.69
C ALA A 79 13.35 50.47 -1.76
N TYR A 80 14.02 51.51 -2.24
CA TYR A 80 15.03 51.43 -3.29
C TYR A 80 16.24 52.30 -2.92
N TYR A 81 17.44 51.79 -3.17
CA TYR A 81 18.67 52.54 -3.11
C TYR A 81 18.81 53.38 -4.38
N PHE A 82 18.96 54.68 -4.23
CA PHE A 82 19.33 55.61 -5.31
C PHE A 82 20.78 56.02 -5.11
N TYR A 83 21.63 55.65 -6.06
CA TYR A 83 23.06 56.00 -6.08
C TYR A 83 23.36 56.95 -7.25
N GLY A 84 24.18 57.98 -6.98
CA GLY A 84 24.52 59.02 -7.94
C GLY A 84 25.02 60.31 -7.26
N ASP A 85 24.97 61.44 -7.98
CA ASP A 85 25.26 62.75 -7.39
C ASP A 85 24.17 63.12 -6.37
N LEU A 86 24.57 63.43 -5.13
CA LEU A 86 23.63 63.75 -4.05
C LEU A 86 22.76 64.97 -4.36
N SER A 87 23.26 65.94 -5.12
CA SER A 87 22.46 67.11 -5.52
C SER A 87 21.36 66.74 -6.51
N VAL A 88 21.60 65.74 -7.37
CA VAL A 88 20.59 65.18 -8.29
C VAL A 88 19.57 64.36 -7.50
N ILE A 89 20.03 63.44 -6.64
CA ILE A 89 19.14 62.61 -5.82
C ILE A 89 18.27 63.46 -4.89
N ASP A 90 18.85 64.44 -4.20
CA ASP A 90 18.10 65.30 -3.27
C ASP A 90 17.15 66.24 -4.05
N SER A 91 17.47 66.63 -5.29
CA SER A 91 16.54 67.36 -6.17
C SER A 91 15.36 66.48 -6.63
N LEU A 92 15.62 65.22 -6.98
CA LEU A 92 14.58 64.23 -7.32
C LEU A 92 13.65 63.98 -6.13
N LEU A 93 14.24 63.78 -4.94
CA LEU A 93 13.51 63.66 -3.68
C LEU A 93 12.57 64.86 -3.50
N PHE A 94 13.06 66.09 -3.73
CA PHE A 94 12.22 67.29 -3.63
C PHE A 94 11.10 67.33 -4.67
N LYS A 95 11.36 66.93 -5.93
CA LYS A 95 10.35 66.86 -7.00
C LYS A 95 9.24 65.86 -6.68
N GLU A 96 9.59 64.65 -6.22
CA GLU A 96 8.63 63.61 -5.81
C GLU A 96 7.83 64.02 -4.56
N MET A 97 8.28 65.02 -3.80
CA MET A 97 7.63 65.50 -2.58
C MET A 97 6.81 66.80 -2.74
N LYS A 98 7.04 67.64 -3.77
CA LYS A 98 6.30 68.89 -3.97
C LYS A 98 5.92 69.10 -5.44
N PHE A 99 4.65 68.86 -5.79
CA PHE A 99 3.85 69.73 -6.68
C PHE A 99 2.36 69.39 -6.58
N GLY A 100 1.57 70.36 -6.14
CA GLY A 100 0.10 70.34 -6.29
C GLY A 100 -0.25 70.57 -7.75
N GLY A 101 -0.99 69.63 -8.35
CA GLY A 101 -1.58 69.75 -9.69
C GLY A 101 -1.57 68.45 -10.49
N VAL A 102 -0.46 67.71 -10.47
CA VAL A 102 -0.36 66.33 -11.00
C VAL A 102 0.62 65.59 -10.08
N SER A 103 0.09 64.94 -9.05
CA SER A 103 0.90 64.21 -8.06
C SER A 103 1.39 62.88 -8.64
N SER A 104 2.70 62.62 -8.68
CA SER A 104 3.17 61.24 -8.50
C SER A 104 3.05 60.93 -7.01
N ASN A 105 1.88 60.41 -6.61
CA ASN A 105 1.52 60.07 -5.23
C ASN A 105 2.39 58.96 -4.58
N ASN A 106 3.56 58.65 -5.13
CA ASN A 106 4.22 57.37 -4.95
C ASN A 106 5.25 57.35 -3.84
N LEU A 107 5.96 58.43 -3.48
CA LEU A 107 6.93 58.39 -2.39
C LEU A 107 6.24 58.38 -1.01
N SER A 108 6.64 57.46 -0.13
CA SER A 108 6.10 57.28 1.24
C SER A 108 7.12 57.55 2.34
N GLY A 109 8.42 57.58 2.04
CA GLY A 109 9.45 57.96 2.99
C GLY A 109 10.86 57.93 2.40
N TYR A 110 11.83 58.47 3.12
CA TYR A 110 13.24 58.40 2.75
C TYR A 110 14.16 58.31 3.98
N ALA A 111 15.38 57.80 3.77
CA ALA A 111 16.44 57.71 4.78
C ALA A 111 17.84 57.78 4.14
N SER A 112 18.83 58.16 4.94
CA SER A 112 20.24 57.93 4.60
C SER A 112 20.63 56.51 5.02
N LEU A 113 21.51 55.86 4.25
CA LEU A 113 22.00 54.52 4.58
C LEU A 113 23.04 54.60 5.71
N PRO A 114 22.76 54.09 6.93
CA PRO A 114 23.74 54.11 8.02
C PRO A 114 24.91 53.16 7.74
N LEU A 115 26.11 53.48 8.23
CA LEU A 115 27.30 52.63 8.05
C LEU A 115 27.08 51.21 8.57
N SER A 116 26.33 51.04 9.67
CA SER A 116 26.04 49.73 10.26
C SER A 116 25.16 48.84 9.38
N ALA A 117 24.41 49.39 8.42
CA ALA A 117 23.62 48.62 7.46
C ALA A 117 24.44 48.17 6.23
N LYS A 118 25.68 48.66 6.10
CA LYS A 118 26.60 48.37 4.99
C LYS A 118 27.64 47.31 5.33
N VAL A 119 27.59 46.72 6.51
CA VAL A 119 28.61 45.79 6.97
C VAL A 119 28.01 44.68 7.81
N SER A 120 28.53 43.47 7.66
CA SER A 120 28.10 42.33 8.46
C SER A 120 28.41 42.54 9.94
N LYS A 121 27.50 42.10 10.82
CA LYS A 121 27.65 42.28 12.29
C LYS A 121 28.96 41.69 12.84
N GLU A 122 29.52 40.67 12.20
CA GLU A 122 30.79 40.06 12.65
C GLU A 122 31.94 41.07 12.61
N LEU A 123 32.01 41.85 11.53
CA LEU A 123 33.02 42.88 11.35
C LEU A 123 32.79 44.11 12.27
N LEU A 124 31.57 44.27 12.80
CA LEU A 124 31.23 45.34 13.75
C LEU A 124 31.55 45.02 15.21
N TYR A 125 31.41 43.74 15.61
CA TYR A 125 31.41 43.33 17.02
C TYR A 125 32.46 42.26 17.37
N SER A 126 33.34 41.88 16.45
CA SER A 126 34.41 40.92 16.74
C SER A 126 35.64 41.61 17.35
N ASP A 127 35.95 41.25 18.60
CA ASP A 127 37.16 41.69 19.30
C ASP A 127 38.44 41.01 18.75
N LYS A 128 38.30 39.99 17.89
CA LYS A 128 39.39 39.14 17.36
C LYS A 128 39.50 39.19 15.84
N LEU A 129 39.38 40.37 15.25
CA LEU A 129 39.67 40.54 13.81
C LEU A 129 41.18 40.62 13.56
N GLU A 130 41.64 39.87 12.55
CA GLU A 130 43.00 39.91 12.00
C GLU A 130 43.40 41.33 11.55
N ASP A 131 44.71 41.63 11.54
CA ASP A 131 45.22 42.95 11.13
C ASP A 131 44.95 43.24 9.64
N THR A 132 44.89 42.19 8.83
CA THR A 132 44.51 42.25 7.43
C THR A 132 43.26 41.40 7.21
N LEU A 133 42.24 41.97 6.57
CA LEU A 133 40.95 41.35 6.36
C LEU A 133 40.79 40.97 4.89
N LEU A 134 40.27 39.77 4.65
CA LEU A 134 39.79 39.32 3.33
C LEU A 134 38.27 39.48 3.29
N LEU A 135 37.76 40.36 2.42
CA LEU A 135 36.37 40.81 2.43
C LEU A 135 35.70 40.60 1.07
N ASN A 136 34.40 40.29 1.08
CA ASN A 136 33.50 40.44 -0.05
C ASN A 136 32.84 41.82 0.02
N LEU A 137 32.90 42.59 -1.05
CA LEU A 137 32.19 43.85 -1.21
C LEU A 137 31.14 43.72 -2.30
N SER A 138 29.90 44.08 -1.98
CA SER A 138 28.88 44.39 -2.98
C SER A 138 28.90 45.88 -3.25
N LEU A 139 28.80 46.28 -4.51
CA LEU A 139 28.87 47.64 -5.01
C LEU A 139 27.56 48.04 -5.72
N PHE A 140 27.28 49.34 -5.79
CA PHE A 140 26.09 49.86 -6.50
C PHE A 140 26.28 49.95 -8.02
N LEU A 141 27.53 50.00 -8.49
CA LEU A 141 27.89 50.01 -9.91
C LEU A 141 28.82 48.86 -10.22
N GLU A 142 28.75 48.42 -11.48
CA GLU A 142 29.72 47.50 -12.06
C GLU A 142 31.09 48.20 -12.14
N VAL A 143 32.15 47.47 -11.79
CA VAL A 143 33.53 47.93 -11.89
C VAL A 143 34.37 46.88 -12.61
N ASP A 144 35.34 47.36 -13.36
CA ASP A 144 36.51 46.61 -13.83
C ASP A 144 37.73 46.93 -12.93
N GLU A 145 38.90 46.39 -13.25
CA GLU A 145 40.10 46.62 -12.43
C GLU A 145 40.54 48.09 -12.39
N GLU A 146 40.37 48.82 -13.48
CA GLU A 146 40.82 50.21 -13.61
C GLU A 146 39.90 51.13 -12.81
N THR A 147 38.60 51.02 -13.04
CA THR A 147 37.57 51.77 -12.31
C THR A 147 37.53 51.41 -10.83
N PHE A 148 37.81 50.16 -10.44
CA PHE A 148 37.98 49.81 -9.03
C PHE A 148 39.17 50.56 -8.41
N LYS A 149 40.35 50.53 -9.06
CA LYS A 149 41.55 51.25 -8.56
C LYS A 149 41.27 52.74 -8.40
N ASP A 150 40.58 53.36 -9.36
CA ASP A 150 40.25 54.78 -9.29
C ASP A 150 39.33 55.10 -8.11
N ASN A 151 38.25 54.34 -7.94
CA ASN A 151 37.24 54.56 -6.90
C ASN A 151 37.73 54.27 -5.47
N PHE A 152 38.81 53.49 -5.33
CA PHE A 152 39.36 53.08 -4.02
C PHE A 152 40.84 53.47 -3.83
N SER A 153 41.37 54.36 -4.67
CA SER A 153 42.77 54.83 -4.68
C SER A 153 43.25 55.46 -3.36
N ASN A 154 42.31 55.90 -2.51
CA ASN A 154 42.59 56.50 -1.21
C ASN A 154 42.72 55.48 -0.06
N LEU A 155 42.64 54.18 -0.35
CA LEU A 155 42.76 53.08 0.61
C LEU A 155 43.96 52.20 0.26
N HIS A 156 44.58 51.61 1.28
CA HIS A 156 45.53 50.51 1.11
C HIS A 156 44.78 49.21 0.88
N ILE A 157 44.09 49.11 -0.26
CA ILE A 157 43.23 47.99 -0.63
C ILE A 157 43.82 47.23 -1.83
N GLU A 158 43.89 45.92 -1.71
CA GLU A 158 44.30 45.03 -2.78
C GLU A 158 43.05 44.36 -3.36
N LEU A 159 42.82 44.55 -4.66
CA LEU A 159 41.81 43.80 -5.39
C LEU A 159 42.29 42.36 -5.59
N VAL A 160 41.53 41.39 -5.08
CA VAL A 160 41.84 39.95 -5.22
C VAL A 160 41.14 39.38 -6.45
N SER A 161 39.85 39.70 -6.64
CA SER A 161 39.08 39.27 -7.80
C SER A 161 37.80 40.10 -7.97
N ILE A 162 37.36 40.30 -9.21
CA ILE A 162 36.05 40.85 -9.56
C ILE A 162 35.18 39.69 -10.04
N ARG A 163 33.95 39.54 -9.51
CA ARG A 163 32.99 38.56 -10.02
C ARG A 163 32.47 39.00 -11.39
N ASN A 164 31.90 38.07 -12.15
CA ASN A 164 31.43 38.34 -13.52
C ASN A 164 30.33 39.40 -13.61
N ASP A 165 29.64 39.70 -12.51
CA ASP A 165 28.64 40.76 -12.44
C ASP A 165 29.23 42.17 -12.33
N GLY A 166 30.55 42.31 -12.14
CA GLY A 166 31.23 43.59 -11.89
C GLY A 166 30.84 44.28 -10.58
N LYS A 167 29.82 43.80 -9.85
CA LYS A 167 29.28 44.44 -8.64
C LYS A 167 29.75 43.78 -7.36
N ASN A 168 30.24 42.55 -7.43
CA ASN A 168 30.78 41.84 -6.28
C ASN A 168 32.28 41.64 -6.44
N VAL A 169 33.06 42.16 -5.49
CA VAL A 169 34.52 42.12 -5.53
C VAL A 169 35.08 41.53 -4.25
N VAL A 170 36.19 40.81 -4.37
CA VAL A 170 36.95 40.28 -3.24
C VAL A 170 38.17 41.16 -3.07
N VAL A 171 38.42 41.59 -1.83
CA VAL A 171 39.50 42.53 -1.52
C VAL A 171 40.26 42.10 -0.27
N ARG A 172 41.52 42.49 -0.20
CA ARG A 172 42.33 42.42 1.02
C ARG A 172 42.62 43.84 1.51
N ILE A 173 42.35 44.12 2.79
CA ILE A 173 42.47 45.47 3.36
C ILE A 173 42.93 45.44 4.82
N PRO A 174 43.75 46.40 5.30
CA PRO A 174 44.03 46.58 6.72
C PRO A 174 42.76 46.86 7.54
N LYS A 175 42.65 46.22 8.71
CA LYS A 175 41.54 46.42 9.65
C LYS A 175 41.31 47.89 10.02
N SER A 176 42.39 48.69 10.12
CA SER A 176 42.34 50.12 10.43
C SER A 176 41.55 50.94 9.42
N GLU A 177 41.42 50.47 8.18
CA GLU A 177 40.74 51.19 7.08
C GLU A 177 39.31 50.73 6.81
N LEU A 178 38.83 49.71 7.53
CA LEU A 178 37.49 49.15 7.37
C LEU A 178 36.40 50.24 7.45
N LYS A 179 36.51 51.19 8.40
CA LYS A 179 35.52 52.28 8.54
C LYS A 179 35.53 53.22 7.34
N THR A 180 36.70 53.49 6.76
CA THR A 180 36.84 54.34 5.57
C THR A 180 36.28 53.63 4.34
N LEU A 181 36.54 52.33 4.19
CA LEU A 181 35.95 51.48 3.15
C LEU A 181 34.41 51.49 3.20
N ILE A 182 33.81 51.23 4.37
CA ILE A 182 32.35 51.21 4.55
C ILE A 182 31.75 52.61 4.28
N SER A 183 32.51 53.67 4.53
CA SER A 183 32.09 55.05 4.26
C SER A 183 32.13 55.43 2.78
N ASN A 184 32.77 54.62 1.92
CA ASN A 184 32.78 54.87 0.48
C ASN A 184 31.34 54.74 -0.08
N PRO A 185 30.82 55.77 -0.80
CA PRO A 185 29.49 55.75 -1.38
C PRO A 185 29.19 54.58 -2.32
N LEU A 186 30.19 54.08 -3.04
CA LEU A 186 30.04 53.01 -4.04
C LEU A 186 29.82 51.64 -3.38
N VAL A 187 30.35 51.45 -2.17
CA VAL A 187 30.14 50.23 -1.39
C VAL A 187 28.68 50.15 -0.98
N LYS A 188 28.01 49.02 -1.27
CA LYS A 188 26.66 48.68 -0.82
C LYS A 188 26.70 47.88 0.48
N TYR A 189 27.46 46.79 0.49
CA TYR A 189 27.57 45.88 1.62
C TYR A 189 28.97 45.27 1.71
N VAL A 190 29.43 44.99 2.93
CA VAL A 190 30.75 44.45 3.25
C VAL A 190 30.58 43.25 4.17
N GLU A 191 31.16 42.13 3.81
CA GLU A 191 31.23 40.97 4.68
C GLU A 191 32.57 40.27 4.60
N ARG A 192 32.88 39.44 5.60
CA ARG A 192 34.11 38.66 5.63
C ARG A 192 34.02 37.56 4.59
N LYS A 193 35.09 37.34 3.84
CA LYS A 193 35.19 36.17 2.95
C LYS A 193 35.40 34.93 3.82
N ILE A 194 34.51 33.96 3.71
CA ILE A 194 34.60 32.70 4.45
C ILE A 194 35.35 31.66 3.60
N ASN A 195 36.22 30.88 4.24
CA ASN A 195 36.89 29.77 3.58
C ASN A 195 35.91 28.63 3.28
N VAL A 196 36.02 28.07 2.08
CA VAL A 196 35.24 26.91 1.66
C VAL A 196 35.98 25.65 2.07
N VAL A 197 35.26 24.68 2.62
CA VAL A 197 35.79 23.35 2.87
C VAL A 197 34.90 22.31 2.23
N LYS A 198 35.50 21.15 1.99
CA LYS A 198 34.73 19.95 1.78
C LYS A 198 33.85 19.70 3.02
N ILE A 199 32.57 19.39 2.82
CA ILE A 199 31.70 18.94 3.91
C ILE A 199 32.31 17.66 4.51
N ILE A 200 32.39 17.58 5.85
CA ILE A 200 32.98 16.42 6.52
C ILE A 200 32.01 15.25 6.40
N ASP A 201 32.36 14.29 5.55
CA ASP A 201 31.63 13.05 5.37
C ASP A 201 32.29 11.93 6.17
N GLY A 202 31.49 11.02 6.70
CA GLY A 202 32.04 9.81 7.29
C GLY A 202 32.23 8.71 6.27
N VAL A 203 33.15 7.82 6.62
CA VAL A 203 33.38 6.55 5.92
C VAL A 203 32.79 5.48 6.80
N ASP A 204 31.81 4.75 6.29
CA ASP A 204 31.24 3.64 7.03
C ASP A 204 32.30 2.55 7.20
N LYS A 205 32.77 2.36 8.45
CA LYS A 205 33.80 1.36 8.80
C LYS A 205 33.21 -0.06 8.90
N TYR A 206 31.89 -0.19 8.89
CA TYR A 206 31.19 -1.47 8.99
C TYR A 206 30.14 -1.55 7.88
N PRO A 207 30.52 -1.94 6.66
CA PRO A 207 29.61 -1.92 5.53
C PRO A 207 28.43 -2.85 5.80
N SER A 208 27.30 -2.27 6.21
CA SER A 208 26.02 -2.90 5.94
C SER A 208 25.91 -3.06 4.42
N LYS A 209 25.39 -4.20 3.93
CA LYS A 209 25.30 -4.52 2.49
C LYS A 209 24.29 -3.60 1.76
N LYS A 210 24.53 -2.29 1.74
CA LYS A 210 23.68 -1.27 1.11
C LYS A 210 24.35 -0.75 -0.17
N ARG A 211 23.53 -0.40 -1.17
CA ARG A 211 23.90 -0.27 -2.59
C ARG A 211 23.47 1.11 -3.10
N ASN A 212 24.11 1.67 -4.12
CA ASN A 212 23.57 2.86 -4.82
C ASN A 212 22.16 2.59 -5.37
N LEU A 213 21.91 1.33 -5.74
CA LEU A 213 20.59 0.86 -6.15
C LEU A 213 19.50 1.15 -5.10
N THR A 214 19.82 1.14 -3.81
CA THR A 214 18.85 1.52 -2.76
C THR A 214 18.42 2.98 -2.92
N SER A 215 19.38 3.89 -3.14
CA SER A 215 19.11 5.30 -3.41
C SER A 215 18.29 5.47 -4.70
N ALA A 216 18.62 4.73 -5.77
CA ALA A 216 17.89 4.75 -7.03
C ALA A 216 16.43 4.29 -6.84
N ASN A 217 16.22 3.21 -6.10
CA ASN A 217 14.88 2.64 -5.88
C ASN A 217 14.04 3.53 -4.98
N MET A 218 14.65 4.16 -3.97
CA MET A 218 13.97 5.08 -3.07
C MET A 218 13.43 6.31 -3.81
N MET A 219 14.10 6.76 -4.87
CA MET A 219 13.66 7.86 -5.73
C MET A 219 12.92 7.40 -7.01
N HIS A 220 12.63 6.11 -7.15
CA HIS A 220 12.03 5.50 -8.35
C HIS A 220 12.81 5.75 -9.66
N VAL A 221 14.14 5.86 -9.58
CA VAL A 221 15.04 6.03 -10.72
C VAL A 221 15.22 4.74 -11.51
N GLU A 222 15.29 3.57 -10.85
CA GLU A 222 15.50 2.27 -11.52
C GLU A 222 14.41 1.99 -12.58
N GLU A 223 13.17 2.41 -12.31
CA GLU A 223 12.04 2.27 -13.23
C GLU A 223 12.21 3.08 -14.53
N LEU A 224 12.99 4.16 -14.50
CA LEU A 224 13.23 5.03 -15.66
C LEU A 224 14.28 4.47 -16.62
N TRP A 225 15.17 3.58 -16.16
CA TRP A 225 16.22 3.00 -17.01
C TRP A 225 15.67 2.06 -18.09
N ASN A 226 14.49 1.49 -17.85
CA ASN A 226 13.89 0.47 -18.69
C ASN A 226 12.70 1.00 -19.50
N SER A 227 12.25 0.21 -20.48
CA SER A 227 11.02 0.50 -21.22
C SER A 227 9.84 0.64 -20.24
N PRO A 228 8.92 1.61 -20.41
CA PRO A 228 8.72 2.46 -21.59
C PRO A 228 9.43 3.83 -21.55
N TYR A 229 10.35 4.06 -20.61
CA TYR A 229 11.04 5.35 -20.47
C TYR A 229 12.40 5.32 -21.17
N SER A 230 13.22 4.29 -20.88
CA SER A 230 14.56 4.11 -21.46
C SER A 230 15.47 5.34 -21.32
N LEU A 231 15.41 5.99 -20.16
CA LEU A 231 16.21 7.18 -19.83
C LEU A 231 17.52 6.75 -19.17
N ASN A 232 18.61 7.40 -19.57
CA ASN A 232 19.96 7.09 -19.08
C ASN A 232 20.84 8.34 -18.88
N GLY A 233 20.30 9.54 -19.12
CA GLY A 233 21.00 10.81 -19.03
C GLY A 233 21.76 11.20 -20.30
N LYS A 234 21.53 10.50 -21.42
CA LYS A 234 22.19 10.78 -22.69
C LYS A 234 22.02 12.24 -23.10
N GLY A 235 23.13 12.87 -23.50
CA GLY A 235 23.15 14.26 -23.96
C GLY A 235 23.11 15.29 -22.82
N VAL A 236 23.09 14.87 -21.55
CA VAL A 236 23.20 15.75 -20.40
C VAL A 236 24.65 15.83 -19.94
N LYS A 237 25.16 17.07 -19.81
CA LYS A 237 26.47 17.36 -19.21
C LYS A 237 26.26 17.73 -17.74
N VAL A 238 27.06 17.14 -16.86
CA VAL A 238 27.01 17.41 -15.41
C VAL A 238 28.34 17.95 -14.93
N GLY A 239 28.33 19.16 -14.38
CA GLY A 239 29.48 19.74 -13.70
C GLY A 239 29.56 19.25 -12.26
N VAL A 240 30.60 18.51 -11.90
CA VAL A 240 30.86 18.09 -10.53
C VAL A 240 31.92 18.99 -9.95
N VAL A 241 31.49 19.95 -9.14
CA VAL A 241 32.38 20.89 -8.46
C VAL A 241 32.70 20.33 -7.07
N ASP A 242 33.97 19.98 -6.85
CA ASP A 242 34.39 19.25 -5.65
C ASP A 242 35.84 19.58 -5.24
N GLY A 243 36.32 19.00 -4.13
CA GLY A 243 37.64 19.28 -3.54
C GLY A 243 38.82 18.61 -4.21
N GLY A 244 38.65 18.05 -5.40
CA GLY A 244 39.73 17.54 -6.23
C GLY A 244 39.24 16.81 -7.46
N SER A 245 40.17 16.23 -8.23
CA SER A 245 39.87 15.55 -9.49
C SER A 245 39.19 14.20 -9.27
N VAL A 246 38.27 13.86 -10.17
CA VAL A 246 37.69 12.52 -10.31
C VAL A 246 38.73 11.54 -10.88
N ARG A 247 38.73 10.28 -10.44
CA ARG A 247 39.47 9.20 -11.10
C ARG A 247 38.83 8.88 -12.45
N LYS A 248 39.17 9.67 -13.48
CA LYS A 248 38.60 9.50 -14.83
C LYS A 248 38.89 8.13 -15.45
N THR A 249 39.93 7.43 -14.98
CA THR A 249 40.32 6.09 -15.44
C THR A 249 39.53 4.97 -14.78
N HIS A 250 38.67 5.27 -13.80
CA HIS A 250 37.84 4.26 -13.16
C HIS A 250 36.93 3.59 -14.20
N ARG A 251 36.88 2.26 -14.21
CA ARG A 251 36.22 1.44 -15.24
C ARG A 251 34.76 1.81 -15.47
N GLU A 252 34.07 2.25 -14.41
CA GLU A 252 32.67 2.72 -14.47
C GLU A 252 32.48 4.00 -15.32
N PHE A 253 33.55 4.70 -15.70
CA PHE A 253 33.49 5.88 -16.55
C PHE A 253 33.99 5.63 -17.97
N MET A 254 34.39 4.40 -18.30
CA MET A 254 35.06 4.05 -19.55
C MET A 254 34.10 3.40 -20.54
N ILE A 255 33.88 4.02 -21.70
CA ILE A 255 33.17 3.41 -22.84
C ILE A 255 34.17 3.28 -23.98
N ASN A 256 34.37 2.07 -24.49
CA ASN A 256 35.32 1.78 -25.59
C ASN A 256 36.73 2.36 -25.35
N GLY A 257 37.21 2.32 -24.09
CA GLY A 257 38.51 2.86 -23.71
C GLY A 257 38.58 4.39 -23.58
N ILE A 258 37.46 5.10 -23.74
CA ILE A 258 37.38 6.56 -23.60
C ILE A 258 36.60 6.90 -22.32
N SER A 259 37.18 7.78 -21.50
CA SER A 259 36.53 8.29 -20.29
C SER A 259 35.41 9.30 -20.64
N ARG A 260 34.22 9.11 -20.06
CA ARG A 260 33.13 10.10 -20.04
C ARG A 260 33.37 11.24 -19.04
N VAL A 261 34.35 11.10 -18.16
CA VAL A 261 34.80 12.15 -17.24
C VAL A 261 35.86 13.02 -17.94
N LYS A 262 35.62 14.33 -17.96
CA LYS A 262 36.54 15.38 -18.41
C LYS A 262 37.05 16.15 -17.19
N LEU A 263 38.37 16.27 -17.05
CA LEU A 263 38.99 17.03 -15.97
C LEU A 263 39.22 18.46 -16.45
N LEU A 264 38.50 19.42 -15.87
CA LEU A 264 38.68 20.85 -16.16
C LEU A 264 39.78 21.47 -15.30
N SER A 265 40.08 20.86 -14.15
CA SER A 265 41.15 21.26 -13.22
C SER A 265 42.21 20.15 -13.09
N PRO A 266 42.96 19.82 -14.17
CA PRO A 266 43.80 18.62 -14.25
C PRO A 266 44.96 18.58 -13.25
N ASN A 267 45.34 19.73 -12.67
CA ASN A 267 46.40 19.84 -11.68
C ASN A 267 45.92 19.61 -10.23
N SER A 268 44.60 19.48 -10.02
CA SER A 268 44.06 19.20 -8.70
C SER A 268 44.34 17.75 -8.27
N SER A 269 44.53 17.53 -6.97
CA SER A 269 44.82 16.19 -6.45
C SER A 269 43.62 15.26 -6.66
N LEU A 270 43.93 13.97 -6.86
CA LEU A 270 42.89 12.95 -7.01
C LEU A 270 42.06 12.84 -5.74
N SER A 271 40.74 13.01 -5.86
CA SER A 271 39.81 13.04 -4.73
C SER A 271 38.95 11.78 -4.68
N ARG A 272 39.00 11.11 -3.53
CA ARG A 272 38.09 10.00 -3.21
C ARG A 272 36.64 10.45 -3.21
N HIS A 273 36.39 11.64 -2.69
CA HIS A 273 35.06 12.21 -2.59
C HIS A 273 34.47 12.56 -3.95
N ALA A 274 35.21 13.31 -4.77
CA ALA A 274 34.76 13.68 -6.12
C ALA A 274 34.47 12.45 -6.98
N THR A 275 35.31 11.40 -6.84
CA THR A 275 35.12 10.12 -7.54
C THR A 275 33.84 9.41 -7.11
N HIS A 276 33.55 9.40 -5.81
CA HIS A 276 32.33 8.80 -5.25
C HIS A 276 31.08 9.56 -5.70
N VAL A 277 31.07 10.88 -5.56
CA VAL A 277 30.00 11.78 -6.06
C VAL A 277 29.73 11.55 -7.54
N SER A 278 30.78 11.52 -8.38
CA SER A 278 30.66 11.29 -9.82
C SER A 278 30.14 9.89 -10.16
N GLY A 279 30.55 8.89 -9.39
CA GLY A 279 30.05 7.52 -9.54
C GLY A 279 28.55 7.42 -9.23
N THR A 280 28.10 8.13 -8.19
CA THR A 280 26.69 8.12 -7.75
C THR A 280 25.80 8.71 -8.84
N ILE A 281 26.28 9.75 -9.53
CA ILE A 281 25.60 10.37 -10.67
C ILE A 281 25.61 9.42 -11.87
N GLY A 282 26.79 8.95 -12.31
CA GLY A 282 26.93 8.44 -13.68
C GLY A 282 27.87 7.26 -13.89
N ALA A 283 28.09 6.41 -12.88
CA ALA A 283 28.73 5.11 -13.09
C ALA A 283 27.93 4.23 -14.05
N LEU A 284 28.62 3.50 -14.95
CA LEU A 284 28.00 2.64 -15.97
C LEU A 284 27.07 1.57 -15.41
N GLY A 285 27.37 1.07 -14.20
CA GLY A 285 26.72 -0.10 -13.63
C GLY A 285 27.43 -1.41 -13.96
N LEU A 286 28.74 -1.37 -14.30
CA LEU A 286 29.56 -2.58 -14.45
C LEU A 286 29.55 -3.40 -13.15
N ASN A 287 29.55 -2.71 -12.01
CA ASN A 287 29.06 -3.24 -10.76
C ASN A 287 27.58 -2.79 -10.59
N PRO A 288 26.61 -3.72 -10.65
CA PRO A 288 25.19 -3.39 -10.50
C PRO A 288 24.84 -2.69 -9.18
N LEU A 289 25.67 -2.86 -8.13
CA LEU A 289 25.44 -2.20 -6.84
C LEU A 289 25.88 -0.73 -6.82
N ALA A 290 26.71 -0.30 -7.78
CA ALA A 290 27.25 1.04 -7.91
C ALA A 290 26.75 1.76 -9.17
N HIS A 291 25.73 1.22 -9.85
CA HIS A 291 25.12 1.84 -11.02
C HIS A 291 24.67 3.26 -10.67
N GLY A 292 25.20 4.25 -11.40
CA GLY A 292 24.84 5.65 -11.22
C GLY A 292 23.41 5.92 -11.70
N MET A 293 22.78 6.94 -11.14
CA MET A 293 21.39 7.32 -11.47
C MET A 293 21.18 7.57 -12.97
N ALA A 294 22.17 8.17 -13.64
CA ALA A 294 22.13 8.53 -15.05
C ALA A 294 23.46 8.12 -15.71
N ASN A 295 23.53 6.88 -16.17
CA ASN A 295 24.79 6.23 -16.54
C ASN A 295 25.39 6.62 -17.91
N ASP A 296 24.72 7.46 -18.69
CA ASP A 296 25.16 7.97 -20.01
C ASP A 296 25.38 9.50 -20.02
N VAL A 297 25.50 10.12 -18.84
CA VAL A 297 25.89 11.54 -18.74
C VAL A 297 27.38 11.74 -19.04
N GLU A 298 27.73 12.94 -19.50
CA GLU A 298 29.12 13.42 -19.52
C GLU A 298 29.43 14.17 -18.21
N ILE A 299 30.51 13.80 -17.52
CA ILE A 299 30.88 14.41 -16.24
C ILE A 299 32.07 15.35 -16.43
N TYR A 300 31.95 16.58 -15.94
CA TYR A 300 33.01 17.59 -15.97
C TYR A 300 33.46 17.86 -14.54
N SER A 301 34.62 17.33 -14.17
CA SER A 301 35.22 17.50 -12.84
C SER A 301 35.90 18.86 -12.76
N TYR A 302 35.45 19.67 -11.80
CA TYR A 302 35.92 21.04 -11.58
C TYR A 302 36.36 21.21 -10.13
N TYR A 303 37.52 21.81 -9.90
CA TYR A 303 38.06 22.00 -8.55
C TYR A 303 37.51 23.27 -7.91
N PHE A 304 36.88 23.14 -6.73
CA PHE A 304 36.24 24.30 -6.11
C PHE A 304 37.22 25.42 -5.73
N LEU A 305 38.52 25.15 -5.54
CA LEU A 305 39.46 26.25 -5.23
C LEU A 305 39.73 27.15 -6.44
N ASP A 306 39.50 26.66 -7.67
CA ASP A 306 39.64 27.46 -8.88
C ASP A 306 38.51 28.50 -8.98
N ALA A 307 37.28 28.09 -8.62
CA ALA A 307 36.12 28.95 -8.40
C ALA A 307 35.10 28.21 -7.52
N TYR A 308 34.37 28.95 -6.68
CA TYR A 308 33.37 28.40 -5.76
C TYR A 308 31.95 28.78 -6.16
N PHE A 309 30.97 28.07 -5.62
CA PHE A 309 29.51 28.27 -5.76
C PHE A 309 29.05 28.99 -7.04
N SER A 310 28.66 30.27 -6.96
CA SER A 310 28.11 31.05 -8.09
C SER A 310 29.08 31.16 -9.26
N ALA A 311 30.36 31.44 -8.99
CA ALA A 311 31.38 31.60 -10.01
C ALA A 311 31.70 30.27 -10.70
N ALA A 312 31.75 29.17 -9.95
CA ALA A 312 31.96 27.84 -10.52
C ALA A 312 30.83 27.46 -11.48
N THR A 313 29.58 27.61 -11.02
CA THR A 313 28.40 27.31 -11.84
C THR A 313 28.37 28.15 -13.10
N TYR A 314 28.62 29.45 -12.99
CA TYR A 314 28.60 30.34 -14.15
C TYR A 314 29.74 30.06 -15.13
N ASN A 315 30.96 29.78 -14.67
CA ASN A 315 32.07 29.42 -15.54
C ASN A 315 31.78 28.11 -16.30
N LEU A 316 31.23 27.11 -15.61
CA LEU A 316 30.80 25.85 -16.24
C LEU A 316 29.72 26.08 -17.32
N TYR A 317 28.75 26.94 -17.04
CA TYR A 317 27.73 27.32 -18.01
C TYR A 317 28.33 28.08 -19.21
N LYS A 318 29.04 29.18 -18.94
CA LYS A 318 29.57 30.10 -19.95
C LYS A 318 30.59 29.42 -20.88
N ASP A 319 31.53 28.68 -20.31
CA ASP A 319 32.68 28.17 -21.07
C ASP A 319 32.43 26.79 -21.67
N TYR A 320 31.47 26.03 -21.15
CA TYR A 320 31.24 24.63 -21.53
C TYR A 320 29.77 24.25 -21.83
N ASP A 321 28.83 25.19 -21.72
CA ASP A 321 27.38 24.97 -21.84
C ASP A 321 26.89 23.84 -20.90
N ILE A 322 27.37 23.88 -19.65
CA ILE A 322 26.97 22.94 -18.60
C ILE A 322 25.88 23.60 -17.75
N LYS A 323 24.68 23.04 -17.84
CA LYS A 323 23.47 23.57 -17.19
C LYS A 323 23.17 22.90 -15.85
N LEU A 324 23.56 21.63 -15.69
CA LEU A 324 23.35 20.87 -14.46
C LEU A 324 24.66 20.77 -13.67
N THR A 325 24.67 21.23 -12.42
CA THR A 325 25.85 21.14 -11.56
C THR A 325 25.54 20.54 -10.19
N ASN A 326 26.46 19.70 -9.70
CA ASN A 326 26.46 19.15 -8.35
C ASN A 326 27.54 19.84 -7.51
N HIS A 327 27.16 20.28 -6.31
CA HIS A 327 28.04 20.89 -5.34
C HIS A 327 27.91 20.18 -3.98
N SER A 328 28.90 19.36 -3.64
CA SER A 328 28.95 18.59 -2.39
C SER A 328 30.00 19.16 -1.43
N TYR A 329 29.97 20.48 -1.22
CA TYR A 329 30.89 21.23 -0.36
C TYR A 329 30.18 22.47 0.21
N GLY A 330 30.77 23.09 1.24
CA GLY A 330 30.12 24.14 2.03
C GLY A 330 31.11 25.08 2.70
N TYR A 331 30.62 26.03 3.48
CA TYR A 331 31.48 26.89 4.27
C TYR A 331 32.11 26.15 5.45
N ALA A 332 33.36 26.52 5.77
CA ALA A 332 34.12 25.95 6.89
C ALA A 332 33.70 26.51 8.25
N GLU A 333 33.19 27.74 8.25
CA GLU A 333 32.90 28.47 9.45
C GLU A 333 31.46 28.24 9.91
N LYS A 334 31.36 27.95 11.20
CA LYS A 334 30.15 27.52 11.90
C LYS A 334 29.30 28.69 12.44
N ILE A 335 29.59 29.90 11.99
CA ILE A 335 29.05 31.15 12.53
C ILE A 335 27.81 31.54 11.71
N ARG A 336 26.65 31.61 12.40
CA ARG A 336 25.33 32.07 11.90
C ARG A 336 24.66 31.16 10.87
N LEU A 337 23.95 30.17 11.37
CA LEU A 337 23.02 29.35 10.59
C LEU A 337 21.98 30.21 9.86
N GLY A 338 21.47 29.74 8.72
CA GLY A 338 20.31 30.33 8.04
C GLY A 338 20.54 31.65 7.30
N GLU A 339 21.72 32.27 7.38
CA GLU A 339 21.97 33.59 6.75
C GLU A 339 22.03 33.51 5.21
N TYR A 340 21.28 34.37 4.52
CA TYR A 340 21.38 34.64 3.07
C TYR A 340 22.45 35.71 2.82
N ASP A 341 23.56 35.35 2.18
CA ASP A 341 24.74 36.22 2.03
C ASP A 341 24.97 36.69 0.58
N SER A 342 26.08 37.38 0.31
CA SER A 342 26.39 37.86 -1.05
C SER A 342 26.70 36.75 -2.05
N GLU A 343 27.05 35.54 -1.59
CA GLU A 343 27.22 34.38 -2.45
C GLU A 343 25.87 33.81 -2.86
N ALA A 344 24.93 33.73 -1.90
CA ALA A 344 23.56 33.30 -2.18
C ALA A 344 22.85 34.25 -3.16
N ALA A 345 23.01 35.56 -2.95
CA ALA A 345 22.52 36.58 -3.86
C ALA A 345 23.12 36.44 -5.27
N ALA A 346 24.40 36.15 -5.39
CA ALA A 346 25.05 35.96 -6.68
C ALA A 346 24.59 34.69 -7.40
N GLN A 347 24.31 33.60 -6.67
CA GLN A 347 23.71 32.40 -7.26
C GLN A 347 22.31 32.67 -7.79
N ASP A 348 21.48 33.35 -7.00
CA ASP A 348 20.13 33.71 -7.43
C ASP A 348 20.16 34.61 -8.67
N ASP A 349 21.08 35.57 -8.75
CA ASP A 349 21.26 36.46 -9.90
C ASP A 349 21.69 35.70 -11.16
N ASN A 350 22.64 34.76 -11.05
CA ASN A 350 23.07 33.92 -12.16
C ASN A 350 21.92 33.10 -12.73
N ILE A 351 21.11 32.46 -11.87
CA ILE A 351 19.98 31.64 -12.29
C ILE A 351 18.82 32.50 -12.79
N TYR A 352 18.61 33.69 -12.23
CA TYR A 352 17.63 34.65 -12.74
C TYR A 352 17.96 35.12 -14.17
N LYS A 353 19.24 35.37 -14.46
CA LYS A 353 19.72 35.77 -15.80
C LYS A 353 19.78 34.59 -16.78
N HIS A 354 20.04 33.38 -16.27
CA HIS A 354 20.14 32.14 -17.04
C HIS A 354 19.26 31.04 -16.41
N PRO A 355 17.94 31.08 -16.64
CA PRO A 355 16.95 30.18 -16.03
C PRO A 355 17.22 28.68 -16.19
N GLU A 356 17.97 28.29 -17.20
CA GLU A 356 18.37 26.91 -17.49
C GLU A 356 19.50 26.40 -16.58
N ILE A 357 20.15 27.26 -15.80
CA ILE A 357 21.15 26.83 -14.82
C ILE A 357 20.44 26.16 -13.64
N ILE A 358 20.76 24.89 -13.43
CA ILE A 358 20.20 24.02 -12.40
C ILE A 358 21.33 23.57 -11.48
N GLN A 359 21.32 24.10 -10.27
CA GLN A 359 22.34 23.82 -9.27
C GLN A 359 21.79 23.00 -8.11
N PHE A 360 22.37 21.83 -7.88
CA PHE A 360 22.13 21.00 -6.72
C PHE A 360 23.26 21.19 -5.70
N LEU A 361 22.91 21.55 -4.47
CA LEU A 361 23.85 21.85 -3.40
C LEU A 361 23.49 21.06 -2.14
N ALA A 362 24.50 20.49 -1.48
CA ALA A 362 24.34 19.76 -0.23
C ALA A 362 23.92 20.71 0.93
N ALA A 363 22.93 20.31 1.72
CA ALA A 363 22.42 21.14 2.82
C ALA A 363 23.44 21.38 3.95
N GLY A 364 24.39 20.45 4.14
CA GLY A 364 25.37 20.46 5.22
C GLY A 364 25.22 19.26 6.15
N ASN A 365 26.28 18.95 6.91
CA ASN A 365 26.33 17.82 7.84
C ASN A 365 26.49 18.29 9.30
N ASP A 366 26.00 19.49 9.64
CA ASP A 366 26.28 20.16 10.92
C ASP A 366 25.19 19.97 11.98
N ARG A 367 24.07 19.28 11.65
CA ARG A 367 23.01 19.00 12.63
C ARG A 367 23.56 18.10 13.74
N GLY A 368 23.31 18.50 14.99
CA GLY A 368 23.73 17.74 16.17
C GLY A 368 25.19 17.90 16.61
N ALA A 369 25.98 18.78 15.97
CA ALA A 369 27.28 19.18 16.52
C ALA A 369 27.09 20.15 17.72
N ASP A 370 27.98 20.08 18.72
CA ASP A 370 27.92 20.91 19.93
C ASP A 370 27.80 22.40 19.58
N GLY A 371 26.73 23.05 20.04
CA GLY A 371 26.46 24.48 19.82
C GLY A 371 25.34 24.79 18.81
N TYR A 372 24.71 23.79 18.18
CA TYR A 372 23.58 23.98 17.28
C TYR A 372 22.24 23.55 17.91
N ALA A 373 21.16 24.25 17.56
CA ALA A 373 19.81 23.79 17.85
C ALA A 373 19.47 22.56 16.99
N ASN A 374 18.37 21.87 17.29
CA ASN A 374 17.86 20.76 16.48
C ASN A 374 17.59 21.15 15.00
N TYR A 375 17.56 22.45 14.72
CA TYR A 375 17.41 23.12 13.44
C TYR A 375 18.66 23.96 13.15
N GLY A 376 19.28 23.76 12.00
CA GLY A 376 20.55 24.39 11.66
C GLY A 376 21.03 24.14 10.24
N ILE A 377 20.63 25.03 9.33
CA ILE A 377 21.13 25.06 7.96
C ILE A 377 22.34 25.99 7.87
N THR A 378 23.34 25.58 7.10
CA THR A 378 24.59 26.33 6.99
C THR A 378 24.35 27.72 6.37
N LYS A 379 25.26 28.66 6.65
CA LYS A 379 25.22 30.00 6.07
C LYS A 379 25.44 29.95 4.55
N GLY A 380 24.86 30.93 3.86
CA GLY A 380 25.31 31.38 2.55
C GLY A 380 24.65 30.64 1.39
N PRO A 381 25.41 30.06 0.46
CA PRO A 381 24.90 29.60 -0.83
C PRO A 381 23.80 28.54 -0.73
N VAL A 382 23.77 27.74 0.33
CA VAL A 382 22.69 26.75 0.59
C VAL A 382 21.31 27.39 0.79
N ASN A 383 21.28 28.68 1.11
CA ASN A 383 20.06 29.46 1.37
C ASN A 383 19.58 30.24 0.13
N SER A 384 20.20 30.05 -1.03
CA SER A 384 19.75 30.63 -2.31
C SER A 384 18.33 30.19 -2.65
N LYS A 385 17.52 31.11 -3.19
CA LYS A 385 16.10 30.86 -3.53
C LYS A 385 15.95 29.97 -4.75
N ASN A 386 16.85 30.10 -5.73
CA ASN A 386 16.69 29.54 -7.06
C ASN A 386 17.42 28.19 -7.27
N ILE A 387 18.11 27.68 -6.24
CA ILE A 387 18.83 26.39 -6.29
C ILE A 387 18.02 25.23 -5.68
N PHE A 388 18.55 24.01 -5.80
CA PHE A 388 18.06 22.81 -5.13
C PHE A 388 19.00 22.41 -3.99
N THR A 389 18.59 22.67 -2.76
CA THR A 389 19.30 22.30 -1.54
C THR A 389 18.82 20.94 -1.06
N ILE A 390 19.74 19.97 -0.95
CA ILE A 390 19.40 18.57 -0.72
C ILE A 390 19.82 18.10 0.68
N GLY A 391 18.84 17.64 1.45
CA GLY A 391 19.07 16.94 2.73
C GLY A 391 19.27 15.43 2.55
N ALA A 392 19.81 14.77 3.57
CA ALA A 392 20.13 13.34 3.53
C ALA A 392 19.16 12.52 4.38
N LEU A 393 18.60 11.48 3.77
CA LEU A 393 17.87 10.43 4.46
C LEU A 393 18.76 9.22 4.74
N LYS A 394 18.29 8.40 5.67
CA LYS A 394 18.63 6.98 5.78
C LYS A 394 17.74 6.16 4.83
N ASP A 395 18.06 4.89 4.67
CA ASP A 395 17.30 3.93 3.86
C ASP A 395 15.90 3.60 4.42
N ASP A 396 15.64 3.91 5.69
CA ASP A 396 14.31 3.85 6.31
C ASP A 396 13.48 5.13 6.09
N LYS A 397 13.91 6.00 5.16
CA LYS A 397 13.35 7.33 4.85
C LYS A 397 13.33 8.32 6.02
N GLN A 398 13.96 8.01 7.16
CA GLN A 398 14.14 9.00 8.22
C GLN A 398 15.30 9.93 7.89
N ILE A 399 15.17 11.20 8.29
CA ILE A 399 16.25 12.17 8.18
C ILE A 399 17.53 11.65 8.88
N ALA A 400 18.67 11.76 8.21
CA ALA A 400 19.95 11.40 8.79
C ALA A 400 20.31 12.39 9.90
N TYR A 401 20.84 11.90 11.03
CA TYR A 401 21.06 12.73 12.22
C TYR A 401 21.98 13.93 11.98
N PHE A 402 22.89 13.84 11.00
CA PHE A 402 23.82 14.90 10.63
C PHE A 402 23.23 15.90 9.63
N SER A 403 22.15 15.55 8.92
CA SER A 403 21.63 16.36 7.82
C SER A 403 21.19 17.71 8.36
N SER A 404 21.79 18.79 7.85
CA SER A 404 21.36 20.15 8.15
C SER A 404 19.90 20.37 7.73
N THR A 405 19.17 21.10 8.57
CA THR A 405 17.74 21.38 8.45
C THR A 405 17.51 22.87 8.62
N GLY A 406 16.52 23.46 7.94
CA GLY A 406 16.16 24.87 8.06
C GLY A 406 15.64 25.22 9.46
N PRO A 407 15.03 26.41 9.65
CA PRO A 407 14.70 27.40 8.64
C PRO A 407 15.90 28.23 8.15
N VAL A 408 15.73 28.90 7.02
CA VAL A 408 16.53 30.08 6.67
C VAL A 408 16.15 31.24 7.62
N ASP A 409 17.03 32.23 7.84
CA ASP A 409 16.78 33.36 8.76
C ASP A 409 15.47 34.12 8.45
N ASP A 410 15.12 34.23 7.16
CA ASP A 410 13.89 34.88 6.70
C ASP A 410 12.65 33.97 6.77
N GLY A 411 12.82 32.68 7.09
CA GLY A 411 11.76 31.70 7.28
C GLY A 411 11.48 30.79 6.10
N ARG A 412 12.26 30.89 5.00
CA ARG A 412 12.09 30.02 3.85
C ARG A 412 12.35 28.55 4.17
N VAL A 413 11.67 27.67 3.44
CA VAL A 413 11.85 26.22 3.55
C VAL A 413 13.20 25.81 3.00
N LYS A 414 14.02 25.19 3.83
CA LYS A 414 15.22 24.43 3.43
C LYS A 414 15.42 23.23 4.36
N PRO A 415 16.00 22.10 3.90
CA PRO A 415 16.35 21.81 2.51
C PRO A 415 15.11 21.86 1.61
N ASP A 416 15.28 22.00 0.30
CA ASP A 416 14.13 21.98 -0.62
C ASP A 416 13.57 20.56 -0.72
N LEU A 417 14.46 19.56 -0.80
CA LEU A 417 14.15 18.16 -1.04
C LEU A 417 15.15 17.28 -0.29
N VAL A 418 14.82 16.00 -0.17
CA VAL A 418 15.70 15.00 0.43
C VAL A 418 15.91 13.79 -0.49
N ALA A 419 17.06 13.14 -0.33
CA ALA A 419 17.43 11.91 -1.02
C ALA A 419 18.28 11.00 -0.10
N ASP A 420 18.51 9.74 -0.48
CA ASP A 420 19.34 8.83 0.32
C ASP A 420 20.79 9.32 0.36
N GLY A 421 21.29 9.59 1.56
CA GLY A 421 22.66 10.00 1.81
C GLY A 421 23.38 9.11 2.83
N TRP A 422 22.84 7.94 3.17
CA TRP A 422 23.39 7.09 4.23
C TRP A 422 23.99 5.78 3.71
N SER A 423 25.32 5.64 3.80
CA SER A 423 26.06 4.45 3.37
C SER A 423 25.82 4.13 1.87
N VAL A 424 25.95 5.16 1.04
CA VAL A 424 25.82 5.08 -0.42
C VAL A 424 27.08 4.42 -0.99
N TYR A 425 26.89 3.34 -1.75
CA TYR A 425 27.97 2.57 -2.38
C TYR A 425 28.32 3.10 -3.77
N SER A 426 29.53 3.61 -3.99
CA SER A 426 29.91 4.20 -5.28
C SER A 426 31.41 4.04 -5.55
N CYS A 427 31.86 4.60 -6.68
CA CYS A 427 33.25 4.56 -7.14
C CYS A 427 34.21 5.16 -6.10
N ASP A 428 35.42 4.63 -6.02
CA ASP A 428 36.47 5.08 -5.10
C ASP A 428 37.75 5.39 -5.87
N SER A 429 38.51 6.38 -5.40
CA SER A 429 39.73 6.81 -6.10
C SER A 429 40.98 5.99 -5.77
N LYS A 430 40.90 4.88 -5.02
CA LYS A 430 42.09 4.04 -4.71
C LYS A 430 42.67 3.31 -5.92
N SER A 431 41.83 2.72 -6.77
CA SER A 431 42.20 2.04 -8.02
C SER A 431 41.11 2.22 -9.07
N ASP A 432 41.35 1.75 -10.30
CA ASP A 432 40.39 1.90 -11.40
C ASP A 432 39.17 0.97 -11.30
N ASP A 433 39.11 0.13 -10.26
CA ASP A 433 38.02 -0.80 -9.95
C ASP A 433 37.60 -0.75 -8.47
N ALA A 434 38.02 0.27 -7.73
CA ALA A 434 37.70 0.42 -6.31
C ALA A 434 36.31 1.02 -6.08
N TYR A 435 35.63 0.56 -5.04
CA TYR A 435 34.35 1.10 -4.60
C TYR A 435 34.36 1.30 -3.09
N ALA A 436 33.51 2.19 -2.59
CA ALA A 436 33.36 2.41 -1.16
C ALA A 436 31.96 2.90 -0.76
N ASN A 437 31.64 2.70 0.51
CA ASN A 437 30.48 3.34 1.15
C ASN A 437 30.90 4.68 1.77
N MET A 438 30.08 5.70 1.54
CA MET A 438 30.19 7.02 2.16
C MET A 438 28.81 7.50 2.61
N PHE A 439 28.76 8.41 3.57
CA PHE A 439 27.52 9.04 4.01
C PHE A 439 27.68 10.55 4.16
N GLY A 440 26.61 11.29 3.87
CA GLY A 440 26.57 12.74 3.93
C GLY A 440 25.46 13.30 3.05
N THR A 441 25.08 14.56 3.27
CA THR A 441 24.31 15.33 2.26
C THR A 441 25.06 15.37 0.93
N SER A 442 26.39 15.32 0.99
CA SER A 442 27.30 15.10 -0.15
C SER A 442 27.01 13.88 -1.03
N MET A 443 26.38 12.83 -0.48
CA MET A 443 25.98 11.61 -1.21
C MET A 443 24.50 11.67 -1.65
N ALA A 444 23.65 12.39 -0.92
CA ALA A 444 22.26 12.65 -1.33
C ALA A 444 22.17 13.56 -2.55
N THR A 445 22.95 14.65 -2.57
CA THR A 445 23.01 15.62 -3.67
C THR A 445 23.33 15.01 -5.04
N PRO A 446 24.32 14.11 -5.21
CA PRO A 446 24.57 13.46 -6.49
C PRO A 446 23.48 12.48 -6.90
N GLY A 447 22.79 11.84 -5.93
CA GLY A 447 21.60 11.05 -6.22
C GLY A 447 20.49 11.91 -6.83
N ALA A 448 20.18 13.04 -6.18
CA ALA A 448 19.22 14.02 -6.67
C ALA A 448 19.63 14.63 -8.03
N THR A 449 20.91 14.96 -8.20
CA THR A 449 21.46 15.50 -9.46
C THR A 449 21.29 14.50 -10.61
N GLY A 450 21.59 13.22 -10.37
CA GLY A 450 21.44 12.19 -11.38
C GLY A 450 19.97 11.90 -11.73
N ALA A 451 19.07 11.93 -10.75
CA ALA A 451 17.63 11.89 -11.01
C ALA A 451 17.18 13.09 -11.87
N ALA A 452 17.66 14.29 -11.57
CA ALA A 452 17.39 15.49 -12.36
C ALA A 452 17.94 15.38 -13.79
N ALA A 453 19.08 14.74 -14.01
CA ALA A 453 19.60 14.50 -15.36
C ALA A 453 18.64 13.66 -16.22
N LEU A 454 17.99 12.63 -15.65
CA LEU A 454 16.97 11.85 -16.36
C LEU A 454 15.73 12.69 -16.68
N ILE A 455 15.29 13.53 -15.73
CA ILE A 455 14.15 14.44 -15.91
C ILE A 455 14.45 15.48 -16.99
N MET A 456 15.67 16.05 -17.01
CA MET A 456 16.15 16.96 -18.04
C MET A 456 16.17 16.30 -19.43
N GLN A 457 16.65 15.07 -19.52
CA GLN A 457 16.60 14.29 -20.76
C GLN A 457 15.15 14.14 -21.23
N ALA A 458 14.24 13.67 -20.36
CA ALA A 458 12.84 13.48 -20.71
C ALA A 458 12.18 14.77 -21.21
N TYR A 459 12.39 15.88 -20.50
CA TYR A 459 11.85 17.19 -20.90
C TYR A 459 12.37 17.62 -22.28
N LYS A 460 13.67 17.43 -22.52
CA LYS A 460 14.30 17.79 -23.80
C LYS A 460 13.84 16.89 -24.94
N ASP A 461 13.69 15.59 -24.71
CA ASP A 461 13.18 14.62 -25.69
C ASP A 461 11.75 14.96 -26.12
N ILE A 462 10.95 15.52 -25.21
CA ILE A 462 9.55 15.92 -25.46
C ILE A 462 9.44 17.30 -26.12
N THR A 463 10.16 18.29 -25.58
CA THR A 463 9.93 19.71 -25.95
C THR A 463 10.98 20.26 -26.92
N GLY A 464 12.10 19.57 -27.10
CA GLY A 464 13.28 20.09 -27.79
C GLY A 464 14.00 21.23 -27.09
N LYS A 465 13.58 21.61 -25.87
CA LYS A 465 14.10 22.73 -25.10
C LYS A 465 14.80 22.26 -23.84
N ASP A 466 15.74 23.05 -23.35
CA ASP A 466 16.29 22.84 -22.01
C ASP A 466 15.24 23.25 -20.96
N ILE A 467 15.14 22.46 -19.89
CA ILE A 467 14.27 22.75 -18.75
C ILE A 467 14.87 23.88 -17.90
N THR A 468 14.02 24.72 -17.32
CA THR A 468 14.42 25.82 -16.44
C THR A 468 14.23 25.44 -14.96
N ALA A 469 14.91 26.15 -14.06
CA ALA A 469 14.93 25.84 -12.63
C ALA A 469 13.55 25.93 -11.97
N ASP A 470 12.70 26.90 -12.34
CA ASP A 470 11.31 27.01 -11.89
C ASP A 470 10.45 25.82 -12.32
N ILE A 471 10.58 25.37 -13.57
CA ILE A 471 9.88 24.18 -14.07
C ILE A 471 10.32 22.95 -13.26
N LEU A 472 11.63 22.74 -13.12
CA LEU A 472 12.13 21.58 -12.38
C LEU A 472 11.74 21.62 -10.90
N LYS A 473 11.72 22.80 -10.25
CA LYS A 473 11.21 22.97 -8.88
C LYS A 473 9.73 22.63 -8.78
N ALA A 474 8.89 23.22 -9.64
CA ALA A 474 7.45 22.95 -9.64
C ALA A 474 7.19 21.44 -9.78
N VAL A 475 7.84 20.78 -10.74
CA VAL A 475 7.70 19.34 -10.97
C VAL A 475 8.17 18.52 -9.77
N LEU A 476 9.38 18.74 -9.27
CA LEU A 476 9.93 17.94 -8.17
C LEU A 476 9.14 18.13 -6.88
N PHE A 477 8.74 19.36 -6.53
CA PHE A 477 7.98 19.62 -5.30
C PHE A 477 6.55 19.07 -5.37
N ASN A 478 5.92 19.13 -6.56
CA ASN A 478 4.59 18.57 -6.77
C ASN A 478 4.60 17.05 -6.70
N THR A 479 5.66 16.40 -7.20
CA THR A 479 5.73 14.94 -7.31
C THR A 479 6.41 14.26 -6.13
N ALA A 480 7.15 15.00 -5.30
CA ALA A 480 7.82 14.48 -4.11
C ALA A 480 6.85 13.74 -3.17
N GLU A 481 7.35 12.66 -2.57
CA GLU A 481 6.72 11.96 -1.47
C GLU A 481 6.89 12.78 -0.20
N ASP A 482 5.76 13.28 0.31
CA ASP A 482 5.70 14.03 1.56
C ASP A 482 6.14 13.14 2.73
N LEU A 483 7.12 13.60 3.52
CA LEU A 483 7.71 12.87 4.63
C LEU A 483 7.77 13.78 5.85
N GLY A 484 7.71 13.19 7.04
CA GLY A 484 7.71 13.97 8.27
C GLY A 484 6.32 14.48 8.62
N ARG A 485 6.18 15.79 8.79
CA ARG A 485 4.88 16.42 9.07
C ARG A 485 4.09 16.57 7.77
N GLU A 486 2.77 16.71 7.86
CA GLU A 486 1.95 16.95 6.66
C GLU A 486 2.30 18.30 6.04
N GLY A 487 2.58 18.29 4.74
CA GLY A 487 3.03 19.45 3.98
C GLY A 487 4.53 19.73 4.18
N PRO A 488 5.06 20.76 3.49
CA PRO A 488 6.48 21.08 3.56
C PRO A 488 6.94 21.35 4.99
N ASP A 489 8.14 20.92 5.36
CA ASP A 489 8.72 21.20 6.68
C ASP A 489 10.22 21.50 6.64
N TYR A 490 10.78 22.02 7.73
CA TYR A 490 12.20 22.42 7.77
C TYR A 490 13.18 21.24 7.85
N GLU A 491 12.72 20.00 7.99
CA GLU A 491 13.56 18.81 8.04
C GLU A 491 13.63 18.08 6.70
N TYR A 492 12.47 17.85 6.07
CA TYR A 492 12.32 17.09 4.84
C TYR A 492 12.10 17.98 3.60
N GLY A 493 11.90 19.29 3.78
CA GLY A 493 11.53 20.19 2.70
C GLY A 493 10.16 19.84 2.15
N TYR A 494 10.05 19.78 0.82
CA TYR A 494 8.87 19.28 0.11
C TYR A 494 8.81 17.75 0.04
N GLY A 495 9.81 17.05 0.61
CA GLY A 495 9.85 15.60 0.71
C GLY A 495 10.91 14.93 -0.15
N LEU A 496 10.76 13.62 -0.29
CA LEU A 496 11.66 12.75 -1.04
C LEU A 496 11.36 12.82 -2.53
N ILE A 497 12.41 13.00 -3.34
CA ILE A 497 12.31 13.01 -4.81
C ILE A 497 11.65 11.73 -5.32
N ASP A 498 10.67 11.89 -6.20
CA ASP A 498 10.06 10.80 -6.98
C ASP A 498 10.30 11.07 -8.48
N ALA A 499 11.42 10.55 -8.99
CA ALA A 499 11.87 10.82 -10.35
C ALA A 499 10.89 10.29 -11.39
N LYS A 500 10.25 9.14 -11.11
CA LYS A 500 9.27 8.55 -12.00
C LYS A 500 8.04 9.43 -12.13
N LYS A 501 7.44 9.86 -11.02
CA LYS A 501 6.28 10.77 -11.07
C LYS A 501 6.64 12.09 -11.75
N ALA A 502 7.85 12.61 -11.55
CA ALA A 502 8.34 13.80 -12.25
C ALA A 502 8.37 13.61 -13.77
N VAL A 503 8.91 12.48 -14.26
CA VAL A 503 8.93 12.16 -15.70
C VAL A 503 7.52 11.92 -16.24
N ASP A 504 6.65 11.24 -15.51
CA ASP A 504 5.25 11.01 -15.91
C ASP A 504 4.49 12.34 -16.05
N LEU A 505 4.69 13.27 -15.12
CA LEU A 505 4.13 14.62 -15.18
C LEU A 505 4.64 15.35 -16.42
N ILE A 506 5.94 15.30 -16.71
CA ILE A 506 6.51 15.93 -17.92
C ILE A 506 5.96 15.30 -19.21
N LYS A 507 5.80 13.97 -19.25
CA LYS A 507 5.22 13.24 -20.39
C LYS A 507 3.79 13.68 -20.71
N SER A 508 3.06 14.23 -19.74
CA SER A 508 1.72 14.80 -19.98
C SER A 508 1.72 15.96 -21.00
N LEU A 509 2.86 16.63 -21.25
CA LEU A 509 2.97 17.70 -22.25
C LEU A 509 2.66 17.23 -23.68
N ASN A 510 2.78 15.93 -23.96
CA ASN A 510 2.40 15.33 -25.24
C ASN A 510 0.94 14.86 -25.28
N SER A 511 0.17 15.08 -24.21
CA SER A 511 -1.25 14.72 -24.15
C SER A 511 -2.15 15.93 -24.45
N SER A 512 -3.44 15.67 -24.69
CA SER A 512 -4.45 16.73 -24.78
C SER A 512 -4.72 17.44 -23.45
N SER A 513 -4.23 16.90 -22.34
CA SER A 513 -4.54 17.36 -20.98
C SER A 513 -3.25 17.48 -20.16
N PRO A 514 -2.40 18.48 -20.43
CA PRO A 514 -1.11 18.63 -19.78
C PRO A 514 -1.25 18.87 -18.26
N LEU A 515 -0.20 18.58 -17.52
CA LEU A 515 -0.11 18.77 -16.06
C LEU A 515 0.96 19.80 -15.65
N LEU A 516 1.64 20.36 -16.65
CA LEU A 516 2.70 21.34 -16.49
C LEU A 516 2.39 22.56 -17.37
N TYR A 517 2.44 23.75 -16.77
CA TYR A 517 2.10 25.02 -17.40
C TYR A 517 3.15 26.07 -17.07
N THR A 518 3.28 27.08 -17.91
CA THR A 518 4.11 28.27 -17.65
C THR A 518 3.36 29.53 -18.06
N ASP A 519 3.42 30.57 -17.25
CA ASP A 519 2.81 31.88 -17.56
C ASP A 519 3.61 32.99 -16.86
N ALA A 520 3.15 34.24 -16.93
CA ALA A 520 3.73 35.37 -16.24
C ALA A 520 2.66 36.31 -15.69
N VAL A 521 2.98 36.98 -14.59
CA VAL A 521 2.14 38.02 -13.98
C VAL A 521 2.92 39.31 -13.77
N SER A 522 2.29 40.44 -14.07
CA SER A 522 2.72 41.77 -13.62
C SER A 522 2.12 42.13 -12.26
N ASN A 523 2.60 43.21 -11.64
CA ASN A 523 2.14 43.65 -10.33
C ASN A 523 0.63 43.94 -10.32
N GLY A 524 -0.11 43.18 -9.50
CA GLY A 524 -1.56 43.26 -9.36
C GLY A 524 -2.36 42.51 -10.42
N GLU A 525 -1.70 41.90 -11.42
CA GLU A 525 -2.36 41.06 -12.42
C GLU A 525 -2.80 39.73 -11.79
N GLU A 526 -3.93 39.19 -12.23
CA GLU A 526 -4.43 37.87 -11.84
C GLU A 526 -4.55 36.96 -13.08
N LYS A 527 -4.07 35.71 -12.96
CA LYS A 527 -4.39 34.61 -13.86
C LYS A 527 -5.40 33.70 -13.18
N ILE A 528 -6.40 33.27 -13.93
CA ILE A 528 -7.50 32.44 -13.45
C ILE A 528 -7.51 31.15 -14.27
N LEU A 529 -7.35 30.02 -13.59
CA LEU A 529 -7.38 28.69 -14.19
C LEU A 529 -8.45 27.86 -13.51
N ASN A 530 -9.35 27.26 -14.29
CA ASN A 530 -10.41 26.38 -13.80
C ASN A 530 -9.99 24.92 -13.97
N PHE A 531 -10.50 24.07 -13.08
CA PHE A 531 -10.29 22.63 -13.15
C PHE A 531 -11.39 21.88 -12.39
N TYR A 532 -11.59 20.63 -12.78
CA TYR A 532 -12.63 19.78 -12.19
C TYR A 532 -12.01 18.72 -11.27
N SER A 533 -12.56 18.59 -10.06
CA SER A 533 -12.24 17.47 -9.16
C SER A 533 -13.32 16.40 -9.25
N ASP A 534 -12.92 15.14 -9.41
CA ASP A 534 -13.81 13.97 -9.36
C ASP A 534 -14.23 13.59 -7.92
N GLY A 535 -13.65 14.26 -6.92
CA GLY A 535 -13.85 14.00 -5.50
C GLY A 535 -13.20 12.71 -4.98
N LYS A 536 -12.37 12.04 -5.79
CA LYS A 536 -11.69 10.78 -5.43
C LYS A 536 -10.21 10.99 -5.16
N SER A 537 -9.55 11.85 -5.94
CA SER A 537 -8.12 12.14 -5.81
C SER A 537 -7.90 13.45 -5.07
N ASP A 538 -6.86 13.52 -4.25
CA ASP A 538 -6.39 14.79 -3.68
C ASP A 538 -6.02 15.76 -4.81
N ILE A 539 -6.14 17.07 -4.55
CA ILE A 539 -5.62 18.10 -5.46
C ILE A 539 -4.26 18.53 -4.93
N LYS A 540 -3.22 18.52 -5.75
CA LYS A 540 -1.89 19.03 -5.42
C LYS A 540 -1.40 19.94 -6.55
N ILE A 541 -1.25 21.23 -6.25
CA ILE A 541 -0.80 22.26 -7.20
C ILE A 541 0.43 22.92 -6.60
N THR A 542 1.48 23.08 -7.39
CA THR A 542 2.70 23.80 -7.00
C THR A 542 3.03 24.84 -8.04
N VAL A 543 3.17 26.09 -7.60
CA VAL A 543 3.61 27.21 -8.42
C VAL A 543 5.01 27.60 -7.96
N SER A 544 5.96 27.69 -8.89
CA SER A 544 7.36 28.04 -8.59
C SER A 544 7.85 29.11 -9.56
N TRP A 545 8.72 30.00 -9.10
CA TRP A 545 9.32 31.03 -9.93
C TRP A 545 10.79 31.27 -9.56
N ILE A 546 11.55 31.72 -10.56
CA ILE A 546 12.92 32.18 -10.37
C ILE A 546 12.85 33.63 -9.91
N ASP A 547 13.08 33.84 -8.61
CA ASP A 547 12.96 35.16 -7.97
C ASP A 547 14.25 35.97 -8.18
N PRO A 548 14.21 37.28 -8.47
CA PRO A 548 15.42 38.11 -8.52
C PRO A 548 16.25 38.01 -7.24
N ALA A 549 17.56 38.23 -7.32
CA ALA A 549 18.44 38.18 -6.15
C ALA A 549 17.94 39.09 -4.99
N GLY A 550 17.93 38.54 -3.78
CA GLY A 550 17.58 39.26 -2.57
C GLY A 550 18.67 40.25 -2.14
N ASN A 551 18.38 41.07 -1.13
CA ASN A 551 19.36 41.96 -0.55
C ASN A 551 20.10 41.25 0.59
N ALA A 552 21.36 40.83 0.39
CA ALA A 552 22.19 40.18 1.41
C ALA A 552 22.34 40.98 2.73
N ALA A 553 22.10 42.30 2.70
CA ALA A 553 22.07 43.12 3.92
C ALA A 553 20.76 42.96 4.72
N ASN A 554 19.70 42.43 4.11
CA ASN A 554 18.39 42.22 4.72
C ASN A 554 18.22 40.77 5.19
N LYS A 555 18.06 40.60 6.50
CA LYS A 555 17.93 39.28 7.13
C LYS A 555 16.50 38.82 7.35
N SER A 556 15.53 39.74 7.24
CA SER A 556 14.14 39.45 7.60
C SER A 556 13.27 39.04 6.41
N LYS A 557 13.61 39.46 5.19
CA LYS A 557 12.88 39.10 3.96
C LYS A 557 13.79 39.17 2.74
N ASN A 558 14.05 38.04 2.07
CA ASN A 558 14.77 38.01 0.79
C ASN A 558 13.90 37.69 -0.42
N LEU A 559 12.63 37.30 -0.25
CA LEU A 559 11.68 37.21 -1.37
C LEU A 559 11.47 38.61 -1.97
N VAL A 560 11.69 38.75 -3.28
CA VAL A 560 11.63 40.03 -4.01
C VAL A 560 10.31 40.19 -4.74
N ASN A 561 10.00 39.24 -5.61
CA ASN A 561 8.72 39.11 -6.28
C ASN A 561 7.87 38.09 -5.53
N ASP A 562 6.66 38.53 -5.17
CA ASP A 562 5.68 37.80 -4.36
C ASP A 562 4.49 37.45 -5.26
N ILE A 563 4.34 36.16 -5.57
CA ILE A 563 3.19 35.62 -6.29
C ILE A 563 2.30 34.96 -5.24
N ASP A 564 1.04 35.39 -5.18
CA ASP A 564 0.04 34.82 -4.28
C ASP A 564 -0.84 33.84 -5.05
N ILE A 565 -0.93 32.59 -4.60
CA ILE A 565 -1.90 31.62 -5.11
C ILE A 565 -3.03 31.34 -4.12
N LYS A 566 -4.21 31.00 -4.66
CA LYS A 566 -5.31 30.41 -3.88
C LYS A 566 -6.18 29.55 -4.78
N VAL A 567 -6.84 28.56 -4.19
CA VAL A 567 -7.85 27.75 -4.87
C VAL A 567 -9.22 28.02 -4.24
N ILE A 568 -10.25 28.20 -5.06
CA ILE A 568 -11.64 28.38 -4.64
C ILE A 568 -12.46 27.20 -5.17
N GLY A 569 -13.18 26.48 -4.31
CA GLY A 569 -14.07 25.39 -4.71
C GLY A 569 -14.63 24.63 -3.52
N GLY A 570 -15.67 23.82 -3.73
CA GLY A 570 -16.33 23.06 -2.64
C GLY A 570 -16.94 23.92 -1.51
N GLY A 571 -17.09 25.23 -1.73
CA GLY A 571 -17.56 26.22 -0.76
C GLY A 571 -16.47 26.79 0.16
N LYS A 572 -15.17 26.59 -0.14
CA LYS A 572 -14.03 27.04 0.67
C LYS A 572 -12.96 27.72 -0.21
N VAL A 573 -12.15 28.58 0.42
CA VAL A 573 -10.88 29.08 -0.13
C VAL A 573 -9.74 28.30 0.52
N TYR A 574 -8.82 27.81 -0.31
CA TYR A 574 -7.62 27.07 0.09
C TYR A 574 -6.40 27.92 -0.20
N TYR A 575 -5.55 28.09 0.80
CA TYR A 575 -4.30 28.85 0.72
C TYR A 575 -3.09 27.90 0.65
N PRO A 576 -1.95 28.36 0.11
CA PRO A 576 -0.72 27.59 0.10
C PRO A 576 -0.22 27.33 1.52
N PHE A 577 0.64 26.33 1.64
CA PHE A 577 1.32 26.04 2.89
C PHE A 577 2.24 27.19 3.33
N THR A 578 2.24 27.47 4.63
CA THR A 578 3.14 28.41 5.32
C THR A 578 3.73 27.74 6.55
N LEU A 579 4.99 28.06 6.86
CA LEU A 579 5.69 27.57 8.05
C LEU A 579 5.95 28.69 9.06
N ASP A 580 6.05 28.32 10.34
CA ASP A 580 6.43 29.23 11.42
C ASP A 580 7.89 29.00 11.80
N LYS A 581 8.77 29.91 11.38
CA LYS A 581 10.21 29.82 11.70
C LYS A 581 10.53 29.92 13.20
N ASN A 582 9.64 30.52 14.00
CA ASN A 582 9.84 30.64 15.44
C ASN A 582 9.42 29.37 16.19
N ASN A 583 8.59 28.54 15.57
CA ASN A 583 8.10 27.26 16.09
C ASN A 583 8.27 26.19 15.00
N PRO A 584 9.52 25.88 14.60
CA PRO A 584 9.84 25.04 13.43
C PRO A 584 9.31 23.60 13.52
N GLU A 585 8.91 23.16 14.71
CA GLU A 585 8.29 21.87 14.95
C GLU A 585 6.80 21.78 14.61
N LEU A 586 6.12 22.92 14.40
CA LEU A 586 4.70 22.94 14.05
C LEU A 586 4.47 22.43 12.61
N PRO A 587 3.34 21.74 12.34
CA PRO A 587 2.94 21.39 10.98
C PRO A 587 2.72 22.63 10.11
N ALA A 588 2.81 22.47 8.79
CA ALA A 588 2.49 23.52 7.85
C ALA A 588 1.03 23.98 7.99
N ALA A 589 0.81 25.29 7.96
CA ALA A 589 -0.52 25.90 7.99
C ALA A 589 -0.96 26.28 6.58
N SER A 590 -2.25 26.13 6.25
CA SER A 590 -2.82 26.43 4.92
C SER A 590 -3.98 27.44 5.00
N ASP A 591 -3.85 28.45 5.87
CA ASP A 591 -4.92 29.37 6.26
C ASP A 591 -4.71 30.82 5.77
N LYS A 592 -3.55 31.13 5.19
CA LYS A 592 -3.15 32.47 4.72
C LYS A 592 -2.19 32.39 3.53
N PRO A 593 -2.04 33.46 2.74
CA PRO A 593 -1.03 33.55 1.67
C PRO A 593 0.41 33.32 2.18
N ASN A 594 1.29 32.79 1.33
CA ASN A 594 2.71 32.64 1.65
C ASN A 594 3.51 33.79 1.04
N HIS A 595 4.10 34.62 1.90
CA HIS A 595 4.91 35.79 1.48
C HIS A 595 6.41 35.59 1.72
N THR A 596 6.84 34.33 1.82
CA THR A 596 8.19 33.93 2.26
C THR A 596 8.90 33.12 1.20
N ASP A 597 8.26 32.10 0.64
CA ASP A 597 8.85 31.16 -0.31
C ASP A 597 8.61 31.57 -1.77
N ASN A 598 9.58 31.32 -2.65
CA ASN A 598 9.42 31.47 -4.11
C ASN A 598 8.86 30.20 -4.77
N SER A 599 8.20 29.37 -3.99
CA SER A 599 7.44 28.20 -4.43
C SER A 599 6.30 28.02 -3.45
N GLU A 600 5.07 27.96 -3.96
CA GLU A 600 3.86 27.82 -3.19
C GLU A 600 3.16 26.51 -3.56
N GLN A 601 2.75 25.73 -2.55
CA GLN A 601 2.04 24.48 -2.76
C GLN A 601 0.69 24.47 -2.03
N ILE A 602 -0.36 24.11 -2.76
CA ILE A 602 -1.69 23.83 -2.21
C ILE A 602 -1.94 22.33 -2.32
N VAL A 603 -2.31 21.71 -1.20
CA VAL A 603 -2.85 20.35 -1.15
C VAL A 603 -4.26 20.39 -0.59
N ILE A 604 -5.22 19.82 -1.32
CA ILE A 604 -6.61 19.66 -0.87
C ILE A 604 -6.89 18.17 -0.74
N LYS A 605 -6.94 17.71 0.51
CA LYS A 605 -7.29 16.33 0.84
C LYS A 605 -8.80 16.11 0.71
N SER A 606 -9.20 14.98 0.11
CA SER A 606 -10.61 14.60 -0.05
C SER A 606 -11.50 15.74 -0.59
N PRO A 607 -11.18 16.33 -1.76
CA PRO A 607 -11.96 17.42 -2.32
C PRO A 607 -13.41 17.01 -2.58
N LYS A 608 -14.34 17.97 -2.54
CA LYS A 608 -15.71 17.69 -2.99
C LYS A 608 -15.69 17.59 -4.51
N LYS A 609 -16.42 16.63 -5.07
CA LYS A 609 -16.64 16.57 -6.52
C LYS A 609 -17.22 17.89 -7.03
N GLY A 610 -16.61 18.48 -8.05
CA GLY A 610 -17.07 19.75 -8.62
C GLY A 610 -15.94 20.61 -9.21
N GLU A 611 -16.33 21.80 -9.68
CA GLU A 611 -15.43 22.81 -10.24
C GLU A 611 -14.65 23.54 -9.15
N TYR A 612 -13.39 23.81 -9.45
CA TYR A 612 -12.45 24.58 -8.67
C TYR A 612 -11.76 25.62 -9.56
N THR A 613 -11.33 26.72 -8.94
CA THR A 613 -10.63 27.80 -9.61
C THR A 613 -9.33 28.11 -8.87
N LEU A 614 -8.20 27.93 -9.55
CA LEU A 614 -6.89 28.43 -9.15
C LEU A 614 -6.76 29.90 -9.59
N ILE A 615 -6.46 30.77 -8.64
CA ILE A 615 -6.14 32.18 -8.88
C ILE A 615 -4.68 32.39 -8.53
N ILE A 616 -3.92 32.93 -9.47
CA ILE A 616 -2.50 33.27 -9.32
C ILE A 616 -2.39 34.78 -9.51
N ARG A 617 -1.89 35.49 -8.51
CA ARG A 617 -1.80 36.95 -8.53
C ARG A 617 -0.36 37.40 -8.38
N GLY A 618 0.06 38.37 -9.16
CA GLY A 618 1.27 39.13 -8.85
C GLY A 618 1.02 40.03 -7.63
N GLY A 619 1.23 39.54 -6.42
CA GLY A 619 1.00 40.28 -5.17
C GLY A 619 1.88 41.52 -5.09
N LEU A 620 3.20 41.30 -5.14
CA LEU A 620 4.23 42.33 -5.24
C LEU A 620 5.22 41.93 -6.32
N ILE A 621 5.16 42.57 -7.49
CA ILE A 621 6.13 42.34 -8.57
C ILE A 621 6.89 43.64 -8.81
N VAL A 622 8.19 43.66 -8.51
CA VAL A 622 9.05 44.84 -8.68
C VAL A 622 9.73 44.88 -10.05
N THR A 623 9.73 43.76 -10.77
CA THR A 623 10.11 43.67 -12.18
C THR A 623 8.93 44.03 -13.09
N SER A 624 9.13 44.07 -14.41
CA SER A 624 8.02 44.29 -15.36
C SER A 624 6.96 43.18 -15.28
N SER A 625 7.42 41.94 -15.14
CA SER A 625 6.62 40.74 -14.91
C SER A 625 7.49 39.67 -14.25
N GLN A 626 6.85 38.68 -13.63
CA GLN A 626 7.49 37.48 -13.10
C GLN A 626 6.91 36.28 -13.83
N LYS A 627 7.80 35.50 -14.47
CA LYS A 627 7.44 34.18 -15.03
C LYS A 627 7.35 33.15 -13.91
N PHE A 628 6.46 32.18 -14.06
CA PHE A 628 6.31 31.08 -13.14
C PHE A 628 5.90 29.79 -13.88
N ALA A 629 6.19 28.66 -13.25
CA ALA A 629 5.75 27.33 -13.67
C ALA A 629 4.69 26.80 -12.70
N ILE A 630 3.72 26.05 -13.23
CA ILE A 630 2.69 25.34 -12.46
C ILE A 630 2.81 23.85 -12.74
N ALA A 631 3.02 23.06 -11.70
CA ALA A 631 2.83 21.62 -11.74
C ALA A 631 1.55 21.26 -10.98
N SER A 632 0.72 20.40 -11.57
CA SER A 632 -0.55 19.97 -11.00
C SER A 632 -0.73 18.47 -11.20
N ASN A 633 -1.47 17.80 -10.33
CA ASN A 633 -1.91 16.42 -10.57
C ASN A 633 -3.26 16.34 -11.30
N ILE A 634 -3.85 17.48 -11.66
CA ILE A 634 -5.10 17.60 -12.42
C ILE A 634 -4.93 18.65 -13.54
N PRO A 635 -5.48 18.43 -14.75
CA PRO A 635 -5.42 19.40 -15.84
C PRO A 635 -6.08 20.74 -15.48
N LEU A 636 -5.47 21.84 -15.92
CA LEU A 636 -5.90 23.22 -15.66
C LEU A 636 -6.24 23.90 -17.00
N SER A 637 -7.25 24.78 -17.02
CA SER A 637 -7.65 25.51 -18.23
C SER A 637 -7.96 26.97 -17.94
N SER A 638 -7.46 27.88 -18.78
CA SER A 638 -7.87 29.29 -18.81
C SER A 638 -9.21 29.51 -19.51
N GLU A 639 -9.63 28.56 -20.35
CA GLU A 639 -10.91 28.61 -21.05
C GLU A 639 -11.99 27.82 -20.32
N SER A 640 -13.24 28.20 -20.54
CA SER A 640 -14.37 27.35 -20.20
C SER A 640 -14.22 25.98 -20.87
N SER A 641 -14.37 24.93 -20.07
CA SER A 641 -14.12 23.55 -20.47
C SER A 641 -15.43 22.83 -20.81
N SER A 642 -15.39 21.90 -21.77
CA SER A 642 -16.38 20.83 -21.86
C SER A 642 -15.88 19.67 -20.99
N VAL A 643 -16.70 19.22 -20.02
CA VAL A 643 -16.29 18.18 -19.06
C VAL A 643 -17.33 17.08 -19.06
N LEU A 644 -16.97 15.89 -19.56
CA LEU A 644 -17.84 14.73 -19.51
C LEU A 644 -17.68 14.03 -18.16
N ASP A 645 -18.77 13.99 -17.40
CA ASP A 645 -18.93 13.16 -16.22
C ASP A 645 -19.86 11.99 -16.57
N VAL A 646 -19.45 10.77 -16.18
CA VAL A 646 -20.21 9.55 -16.46
C VAL A 646 -20.57 8.87 -15.16
N ASP A 647 -21.86 8.89 -14.84
CA ASP A 647 -22.41 8.17 -13.69
C ASP A 647 -22.88 6.78 -14.14
N SER A 648 -22.14 5.77 -13.70
CA SER A 648 -22.43 4.34 -13.90
C SER A 648 -22.71 3.63 -12.57
N SER A 649 -22.93 4.36 -11.48
CA SER A 649 -23.13 3.80 -10.13
C SER A 649 -24.34 2.85 -10.04
N LYS A 650 -25.29 2.99 -10.98
CA LYS A 650 -26.46 2.14 -11.09
C LYS A 650 -26.26 0.89 -11.95
N VAL A 651 -25.15 0.75 -12.67
CA VAL A 651 -24.94 -0.37 -13.58
C VAL A 651 -24.66 -1.64 -12.79
N SER A 652 -25.70 -2.45 -12.60
CA SER A 652 -25.60 -3.73 -11.91
C SER A 652 -26.57 -4.74 -12.50
N PHE A 653 -26.10 -5.53 -13.46
CA PHE A 653 -26.90 -6.60 -14.04
C PHE A 653 -27.14 -7.72 -13.02
N GLN A 654 -28.39 -8.15 -12.88
CA GLN A 654 -28.70 -9.43 -12.22
C GLN A 654 -28.21 -10.62 -13.07
N ASN A 655 -28.27 -11.84 -12.52
CA ASN A 655 -28.02 -13.03 -13.33
C ASN A 655 -29.07 -13.10 -14.46
N VAL A 656 -28.64 -13.43 -15.67
CA VAL A 656 -29.51 -13.48 -16.86
C VAL A 656 -29.50 -14.88 -17.43
N ASN A 657 -30.66 -15.43 -17.77
CA ASN A 657 -30.72 -16.73 -18.41
C ASN A 657 -30.08 -16.68 -19.81
N VAL A 658 -29.33 -17.71 -20.18
CA VAL A 658 -28.79 -17.83 -21.55
C VAL A 658 -29.93 -17.73 -22.57
N GLY A 659 -29.76 -16.86 -23.56
CA GLY A 659 -30.76 -16.57 -24.61
C GLY A 659 -31.87 -15.59 -24.21
N SER A 660 -31.88 -15.08 -22.97
CA SER A 660 -32.85 -14.09 -22.47
C SER A 660 -32.26 -12.67 -22.42
N ARG A 661 -33.11 -11.66 -22.27
CA ARG A 661 -32.72 -10.24 -22.18
C ARG A 661 -32.80 -9.75 -20.72
N SER A 662 -31.81 -8.99 -20.26
CA SER A 662 -31.81 -8.36 -18.93
C SER A 662 -32.69 -7.11 -18.84
N SER A 663 -32.88 -6.58 -17.63
CA SER A 663 -33.27 -5.18 -17.42
C SER A 663 -32.30 -4.21 -18.08
N ILE A 664 -32.79 -3.03 -18.43
CA ILE A 664 -31.94 -1.92 -18.89
C ILE A 664 -31.32 -1.26 -17.67
N GLU A 665 -30.00 -1.17 -17.67
CA GLU A 665 -29.21 -0.40 -16.71
C GLU A 665 -28.88 0.97 -17.32
N GLU A 666 -29.12 2.06 -16.58
CA GLU A 666 -28.89 3.42 -17.07
C GLU A 666 -27.49 3.94 -16.72
N ILE A 667 -26.80 4.49 -17.72
CA ILE A 667 -25.58 5.26 -17.58
C ILE A 667 -25.90 6.72 -17.90
N THR A 668 -25.61 7.65 -16.98
CA THR A 668 -25.88 9.08 -17.23
C THR A 668 -24.61 9.76 -17.73
N LEU A 669 -24.65 10.33 -18.94
CA LEU A 669 -23.66 11.28 -19.42
C LEU A 669 -24.08 12.69 -18.99
N LYS A 670 -23.19 13.42 -18.31
CA LYS A 670 -23.43 14.79 -17.92
C LYS A 670 -22.29 15.67 -18.37
N ASN A 671 -22.60 16.76 -19.06
CA ASN A 671 -21.63 17.82 -19.25
C ASN A 671 -21.59 18.68 -17.99
N VAL A 672 -20.56 18.51 -17.17
CA VAL A 672 -20.31 19.30 -15.96
C VAL A 672 -19.46 20.54 -16.22
N GLY A 673 -18.95 20.67 -17.44
CA GLY A 673 -18.19 21.82 -17.89
C GLY A 673 -19.06 23.04 -18.19
N SER A 674 -18.39 24.12 -18.58
CA SER A 674 -18.96 25.42 -18.89
C SER A 674 -19.11 25.72 -20.40
N LYS A 675 -18.61 24.85 -21.30
CA LYS A 675 -18.89 24.84 -22.75
C LYS A 675 -19.71 23.64 -23.16
N GLU A 676 -20.33 23.72 -24.33
CA GLU A 676 -20.90 22.57 -25.05
C GLU A 676 -19.87 21.43 -25.22
N LEU A 677 -20.31 20.19 -25.03
CA LEU A 677 -19.51 18.97 -25.16
C LEU A 677 -20.02 18.17 -26.37
N ALA A 678 -19.16 17.86 -27.32
CA ALA A 678 -19.47 16.96 -28.44
C ALA A 678 -19.14 15.51 -28.08
N VAL A 679 -20.10 14.62 -28.29
CA VAL A 679 -19.91 13.16 -28.24
C VAL A 679 -19.87 12.65 -29.68
N TYR A 680 -18.76 12.04 -30.06
CA TYR A 680 -18.48 11.60 -31.43
C TYR A 680 -18.96 10.17 -31.70
N ASN A 681 -18.92 9.30 -30.70
CA ASN A 681 -19.28 7.91 -30.85
C ASN A 681 -19.53 7.26 -29.48
N ILE A 682 -20.46 6.31 -29.44
CA ILE A 682 -20.69 5.42 -28.30
C ILE A 682 -20.67 3.99 -28.84
N SER A 683 -19.73 3.18 -28.38
CA SER A 683 -19.53 1.82 -28.89
C SER A 683 -19.32 0.81 -27.76
N LEU A 684 -19.56 -0.47 -28.07
CA LEU A 684 -19.31 -1.58 -27.16
C LEU A 684 -18.06 -2.34 -27.61
N SER A 685 -17.20 -2.70 -26.67
CA SER A 685 -16.02 -3.54 -26.91
C SER A 685 -15.95 -4.69 -25.90
N ASP A 686 -15.58 -5.90 -26.35
CA ASP A 686 -15.49 -7.10 -25.50
C ASP A 686 -14.03 -7.52 -25.30
N LYS A 687 -13.72 -8.05 -24.11
CA LYS A 687 -12.35 -8.40 -23.70
C LYS A 687 -11.80 -9.67 -24.37
N GLU A 688 -12.66 -10.56 -24.89
CA GLU A 688 -12.28 -11.92 -25.34
C GLU A 688 -12.96 -12.42 -26.63
N ASN A 689 -13.49 -11.54 -27.51
CA ASN A 689 -14.06 -11.94 -28.81
C ASN A 689 -15.25 -12.95 -28.75
N PHE A 690 -15.97 -13.04 -27.61
CA PHE A 690 -17.26 -13.73 -27.52
C PHE A 690 -18.37 -12.79 -28.01
N GLY A 691 -18.73 -12.88 -29.30
CA GLY A 691 -19.50 -11.85 -30.02
C GLY A 691 -20.77 -11.28 -29.36
N LEU A 692 -20.62 -10.07 -28.81
CA LEU A 692 -21.61 -9.02 -28.49
C LEU A 692 -22.88 -9.53 -27.79
N ASP A 693 -22.73 -9.75 -26.49
CA ASP A 693 -23.80 -10.07 -25.54
C ASP A 693 -24.36 -8.82 -24.84
N PHE A 694 -23.81 -7.62 -25.06
CA PHE A 694 -24.37 -6.35 -24.60
C PHE A 694 -24.95 -5.54 -25.76
N LYS A 695 -25.98 -4.74 -25.48
CA LYS A 695 -26.62 -3.83 -26.44
C LYS A 695 -26.97 -2.51 -25.79
N VAL A 696 -26.91 -1.44 -26.58
CA VAL A 696 -27.30 -0.08 -26.20
C VAL A 696 -28.71 0.19 -26.70
N GLU A 697 -29.56 0.77 -25.86
CA GLU A 697 -30.91 1.20 -26.22
C GLU A 697 -31.31 2.50 -25.49
N GLY A 698 -31.68 3.51 -26.27
CA GLY A 698 -32.30 4.76 -25.81
C GLY A 698 -31.38 5.79 -25.14
N GLY A 699 -31.86 7.05 -25.19
CA GLY A 699 -31.67 8.11 -24.19
C GLY A 699 -30.64 9.23 -24.46
N CYS A 700 -29.69 9.04 -25.38
CA CYS A 700 -28.88 10.11 -25.96
C CYS A 700 -29.15 10.18 -27.48
N PRO A 701 -28.94 11.32 -28.16
CA PRO A 701 -29.21 11.45 -29.59
C PRO A 701 -28.47 10.42 -30.44
N ASP A 702 -29.20 9.80 -31.36
CA ASP A 702 -28.80 8.66 -32.19
C ASP A 702 -27.91 9.07 -33.37
N THR A 703 -27.84 10.38 -33.65
CA THR A 703 -27.04 10.99 -34.69
C THR A 703 -25.74 11.53 -34.10
N PHE A 704 -24.60 11.01 -34.57
CA PHE A 704 -23.28 11.48 -34.16
C PHE A 704 -22.66 12.42 -35.19
N PRO A 705 -21.88 13.43 -34.74
CA PRO A 705 -21.73 13.84 -33.34
C PRO A 705 -23.00 14.54 -32.82
N PHE A 706 -23.28 14.40 -31.52
CA PHE A 706 -24.29 15.23 -30.84
C PHE A 706 -23.64 16.09 -29.76
N VAL A 707 -24.32 17.17 -29.39
CA VAL A 707 -23.83 18.17 -28.44
C VAL A 707 -24.63 18.14 -27.14
N LEU A 708 -23.94 18.10 -26.01
CA LEU A 708 -24.49 18.32 -24.68
C LEU A 708 -24.14 19.73 -24.21
N GLU A 709 -25.14 20.61 -24.07
CA GLU A 709 -24.92 21.93 -23.48
C GLU A 709 -24.40 21.83 -22.04
N ALA A 710 -23.77 22.90 -21.56
CA ALA A 710 -23.26 23.00 -20.19
C ALA A 710 -24.36 22.66 -19.16
N SER A 711 -24.00 21.85 -18.15
CA SER A 711 -24.91 21.34 -17.11
C SER A 711 -26.05 20.43 -17.59
N LYS A 712 -26.16 20.11 -18.88
CA LYS A 712 -27.13 19.13 -19.38
C LYS A 712 -26.63 17.71 -19.21
N LYS A 713 -27.57 16.77 -19.29
CA LYS A 713 -27.31 15.33 -19.21
C LYS A 713 -28.14 14.58 -20.26
N CYS A 714 -27.65 13.42 -20.66
CA CYS A 714 -28.42 12.41 -21.39
C CYS A 714 -28.15 11.04 -20.75
N ASN A 715 -29.09 10.11 -20.92
CA ASN A 715 -28.99 8.78 -20.32
C ASN A 715 -28.74 7.76 -21.44
N ILE A 716 -27.93 6.74 -21.20
CA ILE A 716 -27.73 5.62 -22.12
C ILE A 716 -28.27 4.39 -21.42
N GLY A 717 -29.22 3.71 -22.03
CA GLY A 717 -29.65 2.39 -21.56
C GLY A 717 -28.72 1.30 -22.10
N VAL A 718 -28.26 0.41 -21.23
CA VAL A 718 -27.49 -0.77 -21.63
C VAL A 718 -28.17 -2.03 -21.08
N TYR A 719 -28.29 -3.07 -21.89
CA TYR A 719 -28.80 -4.38 -21.46
C TYR A 719 -27.92 -5.52 -21.96
N ALA A 720 -27.95 -6.64 -21.22
CA ALA A 720 -27.30 -7.88 -21.57
C ALA A 720 -28.28 -8.87 -22.23
N SER A 721 -27.79 -9.65 -23.18
CA SER A 721 -28.48 -10.76 -23.84
C SER A 721 -27.48 -11.89 -24.14
N PRO A 722 -27.09 -12.65 -23.10
CA PRO A 722 -25.96 -13.58 -23.19
C PRO A 722 -26.27 -14.84 -24.01
N LYS A 723 -25.36 -15.26 -24.87
CA LYS A 723 -25.50 -16.47 -25.70
C LYS A 723 -24.90 -17.74 -25.10
N LYS A 724 -24.05 -17.61 -24.07
CA LYS A 724 -23.39 -18.73 -23.39
C LYS A 724 -23.40 -18.53 -21.88
N GLU A 725 -23.36 -19.63 -21.15
CA GLU A 725 -23.24 -19.61 -19.69
C GLU A 725 -21.86 -19.09 -19.26
N GLY A 726 -21.82 -18.40 -18.13
CA GLY A 726 -20.57 -17.91 -17.55
C GLY A 726 -20.63 -16.42 -17.18
N VAL A 727 -19.50 -15.90 -16.74
CA VAL A 727 -19.35 -14.46 -16.46
C VAL A 727 -18.92 -13.78 -17.75
N ILE A 728 -19.69 -12.78 -18.18
CA ILE A 728 -19.45 -12.00 -19.39
C ILE A 728 -19.04 -10.59 -18.97
N GLU A 729 -17.92 -10.12 -19.50
CA GLU A 729 -17.36 -8.79 -19.24
C GLU A 729 -17.18 -8.04 -20.56
N GLY A 730 -17.61 -6.78 -20.59
CA GLY A 730 -17.48 -5.89 -21.75
C GLY A 730 -17.29 -4.43 -21.31
N TYR A 731 -17.16 -3.54 -22.28
CA TYR A 731 -16.95 -2.12 -22.06
C TYR A 731 -17.87 -1.28 -22.93
N LEU A 732 -18.34 -0.15 -22.40
CA LEU A 732 -18.93 0.95 -23.15
C LEU A 732 -17.90 2.06 -23.32
N ASP A 733 -17.51 2.33 -24.56
CA ASP A 733 -16.54 3.35 -24.96
C ASP A 733 -17.27 4.59 -25.49
N ILE A 734 -16.95 5.77 -24.96
CA ILE A 734 -17.58 7.06 -25.29
C ILE A 734 -16.50 8.03 -25.79
N ASP A 735 -16.41 8.18 -27.09
CA ASP A 735 -15.48 9.11 -27.74
C ASP A 735 -16.07 10.52 -27.72
N ASN A 736 -15.32 11.50 -27.23
CA ASN A 736 -15.85 12.84 -26.95
C ASN A 736 -14.74 13.91 -26.97
N ASP A 737 -15.14 15.19 -26.93
CA ASP A 737 -14.22 16.33 -26.93
C ASP A 737 -13.92 16.90 -25.53
N SER A 738 -14.19 16.13 -24.47
CA SER A 738 -13.97 16.61 -23.12
C SER A 738 -12.51 16.88 -22.82
N SER A 739 -12.28 18.02 -22.15
CA SER A 739 -10.97 18.42 -21.62
C SER A 739 -10.35 17.45 -20.61
N ASN A 740 -11.14 16.61 -19.93
CA ASN A 740 -10.63 15.68 -18.92
C ASN A 740 -10.24 14.31 -19.48
N ASP A 741 -10.90 13.86 -20.56
CA ASP A 741 -10.80 12.50 -21.07
C ASP A 741 -11.50 12.38 -22.44
N SER A 742 -10.73 12.33 -23.53
CA SER A 742 -11.25 12.26 -24.89
C SER A 742 -11.93 10.91 -25.24
N GLN A 743 -11.74 9.88 -24.40
CA GLN A 743 -12.41 8.58 -24.56
C GLN A 743 -12.76 7.97 -23.20
N LYS A 744 -14.02 8.07 -22.80
CA LYS A 744 -14.48 7.54 -21.51
C LYS A 744 -14.90 6.08 -21.62
N ARG A 745 -14.33 5.20 -20.77
CA ARG A 745 -14.67 3.77 -20.74
C ARG A 745 -15.43 3.37 -19.47
N VAL A 746 -16.56 2.67 -19.62
CA VAL A 746 -17.36 2.09 -18.52
C VAL A 746 -17.31 0.56 -18.60
N SER A 747 -16.99 -0.11 -17.48
CA SER A 747 -16.98 -1.59 -17.43
C SER A 747 -18.39 -2.14 -17.22
N LEU A 748 -18.73 -3.20 -17.94
CA LEU A 748 -19.99 -3.93 -17.88
C LEU A 748 -19.72 -5.38 -17.49
N LYS A 749 -20.52 -5.95 -16.59
CA LYS A 749 -20.35 -7.33 -16.12
C LYS A 749 -21.68 -7.98 -15.79
N VAL A 750 -21.93 -9.16 -16.35
CA VAL A 750 -23.15 -9.94 -16.11
C VAL A 750 -22.81 -11.43 -15.96
N LYS A 751 -23.59 -12.17 -15.16
CA LYS A 751 -23.49 -13.63 -15.08
C LYS A 751 -24.65 -14.27 -15.84
N ALA A 752 -24.33 -15.07 -16.84
CA ALA A 752 -25.28 -15.87 -17.57
C ALA A 752 -25.46 -17.25 -16.91
N ILE A 753 -26.71 -17.69 -16.71
CA ILE A 753 -27.07 -18.98 -16.06
C ILE A 753 -28.00 -19.82 -16.94
N ASP A 754 -27.95 -21.15 -16.81
CA ASP A 754 -28.88 -22.09 -17.45
C ASP A 754 -29.94 -22.54 -16.43
N SER A 755 -31.19 -22.11 -16.58
CA SER A 755 -32.26 -22.29 -15.57
C SER A 755 -33.13 -23.52 -15.87
N LEU A 756 -32.64 -24.72 -15.53
CA LEU A 756 -33.40 -25.97 -15.56
C LEU A 756 -33.54 -26.57 -14.14
N PRO A 757 -34.61 -27.32 -13.82
CA PRO A 757 -34.69 -28.10 -12.57
C PRO A 757 -33.65 -29.23 -12.60
N VAL A 758 -32.98 -29.47 -11.47
CA VAL A 758 -31.91 -30.49 -11.37
C VAL A 758 -32.20 -31.42 -10.18
N LEU A 759 -32.46 -32.70 -10.46
CA LEU A 759 -32.68 -33.74 -9.46
C LEU A 759 -31.33 -34.35 -9.04
N HIS A 760 -30.99 -34.21 -7.76
CA HIS A 760 -29.92 -34.96 -7.12
C HIS A 760 -30.50 -36.00 -6.14
N LEU A 761 -29.98 -37.23 -6.18
CA LEU A 761 -30.29 -38.32 -5.26
C LEU A 761 -28.98 -38.81 -4.63
N TYR A 762 -28.84 -38.82 -3.30
CA TYR A 762 -27.60 -39.22 -2.61
C TYR A 762 -27.82 -39.88 -1.23
N HIS A 763 -26.78 -40.54 -0.70
CA HIS A 763 -26.76 -41.29 0.58
C HIS A 763 -25.32 -41.36 1.16
N THR A 764 -25.16 -41.77 2.44
CA THR A 764 -23.84 -41.99 3.10
C THR A 764 -23.37 -43.42 2.89
N LEU A 765 -22.30 -43.60 2.12
CA LEU A 765 -21.71 -44.91 1.86
C LEU A 765 -20.96 -45.41 3.09
N ASN A 766 -21.19 -46.66 3.49
CA ASN A 766 -20.41 -47.38 4.49
C ASN A 766 -20.00 -48.74 3.92
N PHE A 767 -18.70 -49.02 3.87
CA PHE A 767 -18.17 -50.34 3.59
C PHE A 767 -17.53 -50.90 4.85
N ASP A 768 -18.15 -51.97 5.34
CA ASP A 768 -17.60 -52.86 6.36
C ASP A 768 -17.37 -54.21 5.67
N PHE A 769 -16.14 -54.74 5.76
CA PHE A 769 -15.77 -56.00 5.11
C PHE A 769 -16.00 -57.22 6.01
N ASP A 770 -16.63 -57.05 7.19
CA ASP A 770 -17.07 -58.13 8.06
C ASP A 770 -18.29 -58.90 7.51
N SER A 771 -19.14 -58.26 6.71
CA SER A 771 -20.29 -58.89 6.04
C SER A 771 -20.00 -59.09 4.54
N ASN A 772 -20.18 -60.33 4.08
CA ASN A 772 -19.82 -60.82 2.75
C ASN A 772 -20.29 -59.88 1.61
N ASN A 773 -19.38 -59.12 1.00
CA ASN A 773 -19.72 -58.04 0.05
C ASN A 773 -19.28 -58.37 -1.40
N ASP A 774 -20.23 -58.41 -2.32
CA ASP A 774 -20.08 -58.67 -3.77
C ASP A 774 -19.43 -57.51 -4.57
N LEU A 775 -18.76 -56.56 -3.89
CA LEU A 775 -18.21 -55.34 -4.50
C LEU A 775 -16.68 -55.35 -4.65
N ILE A 776 -16.01 -56.43 -4.22
CA ILE A 776 -14.62 -56.63 -4.60
C ILE A 776 -14.59 -56.94 -6.08
N ASP A 777 -13.91 -56.09 -6.84
CA ASP A 777 -13.46 -56.45 -8.17
C ASP A 777 -12.60 -57.72 -8.04
N LYS A 778 -13.19 -58.87 -8.38
CA LYS A 778 -12.56 -60.19 -8.25
C LYS A 778 -11.28 -60.27 -9.10
N ASP A 779 -11.12 -59.37 -10.08
CA ASP A 779 -9.95 -59.26 -10.94
C ASP A 779 -8.85 -58.35 -10.34
N SER A 780 -9.13 -57.60 -9.27
CA SER A 780 -8.15 -56.72 -8.60
C SER A 780 -7.04 -57.45 -7.85
N GLY A 781 -7.27 -58.71 -7.47
CA GLY A 781 -6.31 -59.54 -6.72
C GLY A 781 -6.13 -59.18 -5.25
N TRP A 782 -6.91 -58.23 -4.71
CA TRP A 782 -7.05 -57.98 -3.27
C TRP A 782 -8.09 -58.95 -2.67
N THR A 783 -7.93 -59.30 -1.39
CA THR A 783 -8.74 -60.35 -0.74
C THR A 783 -9.23 -59.91 0.63
N ILE A 784 -10.37 -60.42 1.10
CA ILE A 784 -10.81 -60.21 2.48
C ILE A 784 -10.04 -61.16 3.40
N GLU A 785 -9.34 -60.62 4.41
CA GLU A 785 -8.75 -61.38 5.51
C GLU A 785 -9.25 -60.80 6.83
N ASN A 786 -9.95 -61.62 7.63
CA ASN A 786 -10.45 -61.25 8.97
C ASN A 786 -11.28 -59.95 9.04
N GLY A 787 -12.11 -59.66 8.02
CA GLY A 787 -12.93 -58.45 8.02
C GLY A 787 -12.25 -57.23 7.41
N PHE A 788 -11.03 -57.37 6.88
CA PHE A 788 -10.30 -56.28 6.24
C PHE A 788 -10.05 -56.58 4.76
N LEU A 789 -10.10 -55.56 3.92
CA LEU A 789 -9.60 -55.61 2.55
C LEU A 789 -8.06 -55.62 2.57
N ARG A 790 -7.46 -56.78 2.28
CA ARG A 790 -6.02 -57.00 2.29
C ARG A 790 -5.39 -56.86 0.91
N SER A 791 -4.24 -56.18 0.85
CA SER A 791 -3.41 -56.08 -0.35
C SER A 791 -2.97 -57.45 -0.87
N LYS A 792 -2.86 -57.56 -2.19
CA LYS A 792 -2.30 -58.75 -2.84
C LYS A 792 -0.89 -59.05 -2.29
N LYS A 793 -0.56 -60.33 -2.14
CA LYS A 793 0.83 -60.73 -1.88
C LYS A 793 1.67 -60.46 -3.14
N ILE A 794 2.65 -59.57 -3.02
CA ILE A 794 3.51 -59.11 -4.11
C ILE A 794 4.98 -59.42 -3.81
N GLY A 795 5.82 -59.54 -4.85
CA GLY A 795 7.27 -59.75 -4.71
C GLY A 795 8.06 -58.43 -4.58
N ASN A 796 9.37 -58.54 -4.33
CA ASN A 796 10.26 -57.39 -4.20
C ASN A 796 10.21 -56.49 -5.46
N GLY A 797 10.15 -55.17 -5.27
CA GLY A 797 10.04 -54.17 -6.35
C GLY A 797 8.67 -54.09 -7.04
N GLN A 798 7.65 -54.79 -6.55
CA GLN A 798 6.29 -54.75 -7.12
C GLN A 798 5.36 -53.83 -6.32
N SER A 799 4.24 -53.45 -6.93
CA SER A 799 3.16 -52.72 -6.29
C SER A 799 1.80 -53.30 -6.65
N THR A 800 0.82 -53.15 -5.76
CA THR A 800 -0.59 -53.51 -5.98
C THR A 800 -1.48 -52.34 -5.59
N ASP A 801 -2.57 -52.12 -6.32
CA ASP A 801 -3.54 -51.06 -6.07
C ASP A 801 -4.99 -51.55 -6.04
N TYR A 802 -5.84 -50.85 -5.29
CA TYR A 802 -7.29 -51.01 -5.30
C TYR A 802 -7.92 -49.65 -5.58
N LYS A 803 -8.80 -49.58 -6.59
CA LYS A 803 -9.41 -48.32 -7.06
C LYS A 803 -10.92 -48.32 -6.88
N LEU A 804 -11.44 -47.28 -6.24
CA LEU A 804 -12.88 -47.03 -6.10
C LEU A 804 -13.24 -45.72 -6.81
N LYS A 805 -14.20 -45.78 -7.73
CA LYS A 805 -14.73 -44.59 -8.43
C LYS A 805 -16.00 -44.10 -7.73
N VAL A 806 -16.04 -42.84 -7.34
CA VAL A 806 -17.14 -42.24 -6.58
C VAL A 806 -17.45 -40.85 -7.10
N LYS A 807 -18.73 -40.52 -7.23
CA LYS A 807 -19.19 -39.18 -7.58
C LYS A 807 -19.81 -38.49 -6.37
N VAL A 808 -19.32 -37.29 -6.08
CA VAL A 808 -19.70 -36.45 -4.94
C VAL A 808 -20.41 -35.21 -5.46
N TYR A 809 -21.64 -34.96 -5.00
CA TYR A 809 -22.48 -33.87 -5.54
C TYR A 809 -22.52 -32.60 -4.66
N ASP A 810 -22.11 -32.71 -3.40
CA ASP A 810 -21.90 -31.60 -2.45
C ASP A 810 -20.71 -31.92 -1.53
N ASN A 811 -20.29 -31.00 -0.66
CA ASN A 811 -19.20 -31.24 0.27
C ASN A 811 -19.39 -32.55 1.05
N ALA A 812 -18.43 -33.45 0.91
CA ALA A 812 -18.45 -34.78 1.49
C ALA A 812 -17.25 -34.99 2.40
N LYS A 813 -17.29 -36.06 3.19
CA LYS A 813 -16.18 -36.54 3.98
C LYS A 813 -15.94 -38.01 3.62
N LEU A 814 -14.72 -38.33 3.21
CA LEU A 814 -14.20 -39.69 3.14
C LEU A 814 -13.54 -40.01 4.49
N SER A 815 -13.79 -41.20 5.03
CA SER A 815 -13.04 -41.81 6.13
C SER A 815 -12.78 -43.29 5.85
N PHE A 816 -11.69 -43.82 6.38
CA PHE A 816 -11.41 -45.26 6.43
C PHE A 816 -10.41 -45.59 7.55
N ARG A 817 -10.34 -46.86 7.95
CA ARG A 817 -9.31 -47.42 8.82
C ARG A 817 -8.30 -48.24 8.03
N TYR A 818 -7.05 -48.28 8.50
CA TYR A 818 -6.02 -49.11 7.89
C TYR A 818 -4.99 -49.64 8.89
N ASP A 819 -4.44 -50.82 8.55
CA ASP A 819 -3.29 -51.44 9.21
C ASP A 819 -2.18 -51.66 8.19
N ILE A 820 -0.94 -51.41 8.59
CA ILE A 820 0.25 -51.74 7.80
C ILE A 820 1.05 -52.74 8.62
N SER A 821 1.46 -53.83 8.01
CA SER A 821 2.36 -54.80 8.64
C SER A 821 3.56 -54.99 7.75
N SER A 822 4.48 -54.02 7.79
CA SER A 822 5.70 -54.03 7.01
C SER A 822 6.83 -53.27 7.70
N GLU A 823 7.98 -53.18 7.05
CA GLU A 823 9.13 -52.41 7.51
C GLU A 823 8.88 -50.91 7.41
N LEU A 824 9.46 -50.16 8.36
CA LEU A 824 9.38 -48.70 8.36
C LEU A 824 10.25 -48.15 7.23
N ASP A 825 9.66 -47.30 6.38
CA ASP A 825 10.26 -46.57 5.25
C ASP A 825 10.73 -47.36 4.04
N TYR A 826 10.53 -48.68 4.01
CA TYR A 826 10.86 -49.54 2.86
C TYR A 826 9.60 -49.90 2.07
N ASP A 827 8.66 -50.55 2.73
CA ASP A 827 7.37 -50.91 2.15
C ASP A 827 6.35 -49.80 2.40
N LEU A 828 5.73 -49.31 1.33
CA LEU A 828 4.95 -48.07 1.36
C LEU A 828 3.48 -48.32 1.02
N PHE A 829 2.61 -47.92 1.95
CA PHE A 829 1.21 -47.62 1.68
C PHE A 829 1.09 -46.18 1.17
N ARG A 830 0.50 -46.01 0.00
CA ARG A 830 0.15 -44.70 -0.56
C ARG A 830 -1.33 -44.66 -0.91
N PHE A 831 -1.99 -43.56 -0.60
CA PHE A 831 -3.37 -43.31 -0.98
C PHE A 831 -3.45 -42.11 -1.91
N TYR A 832 -4.15 -42.25 -3.03
CA TYR A 832 -4.35 -41.19 -4.01
C TYR A 832 -5.82 -40.84 -4.18
N ILE A 833 -6.07 -39.57 -4.48
CA ILE A 833 -7.36 -39.06 -4.94
C ILE A 833 -7.13 -38.41 -6.32
N ASN A 834 -7.79 -38.93 -7.38
CA ASN A 834 -7.63 -38.44 -8.76
C ASN A 834 -6.16 -38.36 -9.23
N SER A 835 -5.34 -39.34 -8.84
CA SER A 835 -3.89 -39.41 -9.11
C SER A 835 -3.00 -38.49 -8.26
N SER A 836 -3.57 -37.66 -7.38
CA SER A 836 -2.79 -36.88 -6.40
C SER A 836 -2.55 -37.70 -5.14
N GLU A 837 -1.30 -37.81 -4.69
CA GLU A 837 -0.93 -38.51 -3.45
C GLU A 837 -1.42 -37.72 -2.24
N ILE A 838 -2.22 -38.35 -1.37
CA ILE A 838 -2.83 -37.73 -0.19
C ILE A 838 -2.24 -38.29 1.10
N LEU A 839 -1.91 -39.57 1.13
CA LEU A 839 -1.27 -40.24 2.27
C LEU A 839 -0.12 -41.10 1.76
N ASN A 840 0.95 -41.15 2.53
CA ASN A 840 2.13 -41.98 2.32
C ASN A 840 2.61 -42.44 3.69
N ASP A 841 2.61 -43.74 3.92
CA ASP A 841 2.86 -44.32 5.22
C ASP A 841 3.53 -45.70 5.14
N SER A 842 4.15 -46.14 6.23
CA SER A 842 4.99 -47.35 6.30
C SER A 842 5.07 -47.93 7.72
N GLY A 843 5.70 -49.09 7.88
CA GLY A 843 5.96 -49.70 9.18
C GLY A 843 4.85 -50.61 9.73
N ILE A 844 4.97 -50.98 11.01
CA ILE A 844 3.95 -51.78 11.72
C ILE A 844 2.97 -50.83 12.42
N LYS A 845 1.78 -50.70 11.85
CA LYS A 845 0.69 -49.85 12.35
C LYS A 845 -0.60 -50.63 12.41
N LYS A 846 -1.36 -50.42 13.49
CA LYS A 846 -2.64 -51.09 13.74
C LYS A 846 -3.71 -50.06 14.08
N ASN A 847 -4.88 -50.22 13.47
CA ASN A 847 -6.11 -49.46 13.69
C ASN A 847 -5.98 -47.95 13.44
N VAL A 848 -5.30 -47.53 12.38
CA VAL A 848 -5.11 -46.11 12.06
C VAL A 848 -6.32 -45.57 11.31
N SER A 849 -6.90 -44.46 11.76
CA SER A 849 -8.01 -43.80 11.06
C SER A 849 -7.52 -42.67 10.16
N PHE A 850 -8.06 -42.57 8.94
CA PHE A 850 -7.84 -41.49 8.00
C PHE A 850 -9.17 -40.79 7.67
N SER A 851 -9.13 -39.47 7.43
CA SER A 851 -10.28 -38.77 6.86
C SER A 851 -9.89 -37.56 6.01
N GLN A 852 -10.66 -37.28 4.96
CA GLN A 852 -10.45 -36.19 4.01
C GLN A 852 -11.79 -35.55 3.62
N TYR A 853 -11.85 -34.22 3.60
CA TYR A 853 -12.99 -33.49 3.02
C TYR A 853 -12.88 -33.43 1.50
N LEU A 854 -14.00 -33.66 0.83
CA LEU A 854 -14.14 -33.66 -0.62
C LEU A 854 -15.09 -32.55 -1.03
N THR A 855 -14.79 -31.88 -2.14
CA THR A 855 -15.71 -30.95 -2.79
C THR A 855 -16.59 -31.71 -3.78
N LYS A 856 -17.57 -31.03 -4.40
CA LYS A 856 -18.31 -31.60 -5.52
C LYS A 856 -17.37 -32.03 -6.66
N GLY A 857 -17.48 -33.26 -7.16
CA GLY A 857 -16.67 -33.77 -8.25
C GLY A 857 -16.71 -35.29 -8.42
N ASP A 858 -16.12 -35.75 -9.52
CA ASP A 858 -15.84 -37.17 -9.75
C ASP A 858 -14.48 -37.52 -9.14
N TYR A 859 -14.43 -38.61 -8.37
CA TYR A 859 -13.25 -39.05 -7.62
C TYR A 859 -12.89 -40.50 -7.94
N ILE A 860 -11.58 -40.74 -8.03
CA ILE A 860 -10.97 -42.06 -8.03
C ILE A 860 -10.11 -42.14 -6.78
N PHE A 861 -10.50 -42.98 -5.83
CA PHE A 861 -9.74 -43.33 -4.63
C PHE A 861 -8.85 -44.53 -4.96
N ASP A 862 -7.54 -44.42 -4.78
CA ASP A 862 -6.55 -45.44 -5.12
C ASP A 862 -5.69 -45.76 -3.89
N TRP A 863 -5.89 -46.93 -3.28
CA TRP A 863 -5.05 -47.46 -2.21
C TRP A 863 -3.97 -48.34 -2.80
N ARG A 864 -2.70 -47.99 -2.62
CA ARG A 864 -1.54 -48.67 -3.21
C ARG A 864 -0.57 -49.15 -2.14
N TYR A 865 -0.17 -50.41 -2.22
CA TYR A 865 0.90 -50.97 -1.41
C TYR A 865 2.08 -51.38 -2.31
N SER A 866 3.30 -50.96 -1.97
CA SER A 866 4.52 -51.19 -2.76
C SER A 866 5.62 -51.79 -1.91
N LYS A 867 6.31 -52.81 -2.44
CA LYS A 867 7.41 -53.49 -1.77
C LYS A 867 8.78 -53.05 -2.33
N ASP A 868 9.76 -52.86 -1.47
CA ASP A 868 11.13 -52.52 -1.88
C ASP A 868 11.97 -53.77 -2.27
N TYR A 869 13.30 -53.64 -2.36
CA TYR A 869 14.21 -54.69 -2.82
C TYR A 869 14.91 -55.48 -1.70
N GLU A 870 14.78 -55.12 -0.42
CA GLU A 870 15.50 -55.77 0.69
C GLU A 870 14.57 -56.64 1.58
N VAL A 871 14.95 -56.90 2.83
CA VAL A 871 14.50 -58.02 3.69
C VAL A 871 12.98 -57.94 4.04
N SER A 872 12.38 -59.00 4.59
CA SER A 872 10.96 -59.01 5.01
C SER A 872 10.82 -59.01 6.54
N LEU A 873 10.12 -58.01 7.09
CA LEU A 873 9.69 -57.94 8.48
C LEU A 873 8.19 -57.55 8.55
N GLY A 874 7.37 -58.40 9.18
CA GLY A 874 5.91 -58.24 9.19
C GLY A 874 5.19 -59.17 8.20
N LYS A 875 3.95 -58.83 7.82
CA LYS A 875 3.13 -59.61 6.87
C LYS A 875 3.29 -59.16 5.41
N ASP A 876 4.10 -58.14 5.15
CA ASP A 876 4.25 -57.42 3.88
C ASP A 876 2.87 -57.11 3.25
N ALA A 877 2.01 -56.44 4.02
CA ALA A 877 0.62 -56.20 3.61
C ALA A 877 0.01 -54.94 4.21
N LEU A 878 -0.91 -54.37 3.44
CA LEU A 878 -1.87 -53.33 3.84
C LEU A 878 -3.25 -53.96 4.05
N PHE A 879 -3.96 -53.50 5.07
CA PHE A 879 -5.34 -53.86 5.37
C PHE A 879 -6.17 -52.58 5.46
N ILE A 880 -7.34 -52.53 4.80
CA ILE A 880 -8.27 -51.38 4.81
C ILE A 880 -9.64 -51.83 5.32
N ASP A 881 -10.31 -50.98 6.09
CA ASP A 881 -11.64 -51.24 6.66
C ASP A 881 -12.42 -49.92 6.92
N ASP A 882 -13.70 -50.01 7.31
CA ASP A 882 -14.59 -48.88 7.68
C ASP A 882 -14.60 -47.71 6.68
N ILE A 883 -14.72 -47.99 5.37
CA ILE A 883 -14.72 -46.92 4.36
C ILE A 883 -16.08 -46.20 4.40
N GLU A 884 -16.11 -44.97 4.90
CA GLU A 884 -17.29 -44.10 4.93
C GLU A 884 -17.15 -42.92 3.97
N ILE A 885 -18.15 -42.67 3.11
CA ILE A 885 -18.20 -41.48 2.25
C ILE A 885 -19.58 -40.85 2.33
N THR A 886 -19.67 -39.65 2.90
CA THR A 886 -20.94 -38.92 2.96
C THR A 886 -21.31 -38.33 1.59
N ASN A 887 -22.60 -38.14 1.31
CA ASN A 887 -23.11 -37.43 0.12
C ASN A 887 -22.65 -38.01 -1.24
N ALA A 888 -22.63 -39.34 -1.38
CA ALA A 888 -22.18 -40.03 -2.60
C ALA A 888 -23.31 -40.87 -3.26
N VAL A 889 -23.12 -41.24 -4.54
CA VAL A 889 -24.14 -41.93 -5.38
C VAL A 889 -23.54 -43.13 -6.11
N PHE A 890 -24.29 -44.24 -6.18
CA PHE A 890 -23.98 -45.44 -6.97
C PHE A 890 -25.13 -45.89 -7.88
N ASP A 891 -24.81 -46.81 -8.81
CA ASP A 891 -25.77 -47.49 -9.67
C ASP A 891 -26.59 -48.57 -8.95
N SER A 892 -26.17 -48.98 -7.74
CA SER A 892 -26.87 -49.95 -6.90
C SER A 892 -26.74 -49.71 -5.39
N PHE A 893 -27.75 -50.10 -4.62
CA PHE A 893 -27.80 -50.14 -3.16
C PHE A 893 -27.88 -51.59 -2.67
N SER A 894 -27.11 -51.95 -1.65
CA SER A 894 -27.09 -53.30 -1.08
C SER A 894 -27.49 -53.26 0.39
N PHE A 895 -28.34 -54.20 0.82
CA PHE A 895 -28.74 -54.37 2.22
C PHE A 895 -27.95 -55.51 2.86
N ASP A 896 -27.67 -55.39 4.15
CA ASP A 896 -27.07 -56.46 4.94
C ASP A 896 -27.89 -57.77 4.88
N PRO A 897 -27.23 -58.93 5.04
CA PRO A 897 -27.91 -60.21 5.14
C PRO A 897 -29.02 -60.19 6.20
N THR A 898 -30.25 -60.35 5.75
CA THR A 898 -31.44 -60.20 6.58
C THR A 898 -32.16 -61.54 6.70
N ALA A 899 -32.61 -61.87 7.91
CA ALA A 899 -33.29 -63.14 8.12
C ALA A 899 -34.69 -63.12 7.49
N VAL A 900 -35.12 -64.26 6.93
CA VAL A 900 -36.48 -64.38 6.37
C VAL A 900 -37.53 -63.97 7.40
N GLY A 901 -38.37 -63.00 7.03
CA GLY A 901 -39.44 -62.44 7.87
C GLY A 901 -39.02 -61.30 8.80
N ASP A 902 -37.73 -60.95 8.88
CA ASP A 902 -37.24 -59.78 9.60
C ASP A 902 -36.97 -58.62 8.62
N SER A 903 -36.98 -57.38 9.12
CA SER A 903 -36.61 -56.20 8.32
C SER A 903 -35.15 -55.83 8.54
N SER A 904 -34.49 -55.40 7.48
CA SER A 904 -33.19 -54.73 7.53
C SER A 904 -33.29 -53.41 8.29
N ASP A 905 -32.13 -52.85 8.65
CA ASP A 905 -32.07 -51.44 9.03
C ASP A 905 -32.44 -50.56 7.81
N PRO A 906 -33.08 -49.39 8.03
CA PRO A 906 -33.57 -48.55 6.94
C PRO A 906 -32.44 -47.74 6.28
N GLU A 907 -32.29 -47.88 4.98
CA GLU A 907 -31.37 -47.07 4.18
C GLU A 907 -31.99 -45.72 3.82
N VAL A 908 -31.44 -44.61 4.31
CA VAL A 908 -31.99 -43.25 4.09
C VAL A 908 -31.40 -42.62 2.84
N LEU A 909 -32.25 -42.19 1.91
CA LEU A 909 -31.89 -41.46 0.70
C LEU A 909 -32.36 -40.00 0.79
N TYR A 910 -31.55 -39.11 0.21
CA TYR A 910 -31.83 -37.68 0.08
C TYR A 910 -32.22 -37.34 -1.36
N VAL A 911 -33.33 -36.63 -1.53
CA VAL A 911 -33.78 -36.05 -2.80
C VAL A 911 -33.65 -34.55 -2.70
N GLU A 912 -32.83 -33.94 -3.56
CA GLU A 912 -32.56 -32.50 -3.56
C GLU A 912 -32.85 -31.87 -4.93
N ASN A 913 -33.39 -30.65 -4.91
CA ASN A 913 -33.43 -29.78 -6.07
C ASN A 913 -32.19 -28.85 -6.09
N ALA A 914 -31.21 -29.21 -6.91
CA ALA A 914 -30.00 -28.42 -7.10
C ALA A 914 -30.13 -27.37 -8.22
N GLY A 915 -31.30 -27.28 -8.87
CA GLY A 915 -31.58 -26.32 -9.92
C GLY A 915 -32.16 -25.00 -9.39
N GLU A 916 -32.34 -24.04 -10.29
CA GLU A 916 -32.92 -22.72 -9.98
C GLU A 916 -34.43 -22.64 -10.32
N GLU A 917 -35.01 -23.72 -10.86
CA GLU A 917 -36.44 -23.90 -11.12
C GLU A 917 -37.03 -25.01 -10.23
N ALA A 918 -38.34 -25.00 -10.01
CA ALA A 918 -39.00 -26.01 -9.14
C ALA A 918 -38.88 -27.44 -9.71
N LEU A 919 -38.28 -28.35 -8.92
CA LEU A 919 -38.18 -29.76 -9.24
C LEU A 919 -39.46 -30.47 -8.80
N LYS A 920 -40.16 -31.07 -9.75
CA LYS A 920 -41.35 -31.86 -9.52
C LYS A 920 -41.02 -33.34 -9.65
N ILE A 921 -41.25 -34.09 -8.57
CA ILE A 921 -41.20 -35.55 -8.55
C ILE A 921 -42.61 -36.08 -8.81
N ASP A 922 -42.78 -36.72 -9.95
CA ASP A 922 -44.07 -37.26 -10.40
C ASP A 922 -44.34 -38.67 -9.84
N ASN A 923 -43.29 -39.44 -9.53
CA ASN A 923 -43.41 -40.78 -8.94
C ASN A 923 -42.08 -41.31 -8.36
N ILE A 924 -42.15 -42.08 -7.27
CA ILE A 924 -41.06 -42.93 -6.74
C ILE A 924 -41.61 -44.34 -6.51
N SER A 925 -41.01 -45.37 -7.12
CA SER A 925 -41.56 -46.73 -7.09
C SER A 925 -40.49 -47.84 -7.08
N LEU A 926 -40.87 -49.04 -6.65
CA LEU A 926 -40.03 -50.25 -6.69
C LEU A 926 -40.61 -51.28 -7.66
N SER A 927 -39.73 -52.02 -8.35
CA SER A 927 -40.13 -53.15 -9.20
C SER A 927 -40.57 -54.37 -8.39
N ASP A 928 -39.94 -54.64 -7.24
CA ASP A 928 -40.34 -55.62 -6.24
C ASP A 928 -40.74 -54.88 -4.95
N LYS A 929 -42.03 -55.00 -4.59
CA LYS A 929 -42.64 -54.40 -3.38
C LYS A 929 -42.90 -55.43 -2.27
N GLU A 930 -42.63 -56.70 -2.56
CA GLU A 930 -42.89 -57.81 -1.64
C GLU A 930 -41.71 -57.99 -0.70
N ASP A 931 -40.49 -57.98 -1.24
CA ASP A 931 -39.26 -58.12 -0.46
C ASP A 931 -38.62 -56.76 -0.11
N PHE A 932 -38.99 -55.67 -0.80
CA PHE A 932 -38.48 -54.31 -0.55
C PHE A 932 -39.61 -53.30 -0.34
N LYS A 933 -39.38 -52.32 0.54
CA LYS A 933 -40.38 -51.30 0.89
C LYS A 933 -39.76 -49.90 0.88
N ILE A 934 -40.51 -48.92 0.35
CA ILE A 934 -40.22 -47.49 0.53
C ILE A 934 -41.00 -46.98 1.74
N ASP A 935 -40.32 -46.25 2.61
CA ASP A 935 -40.90 -45.49 3.71
C ASP A 935 -40.65 -43.99 3.51
N PHE A 936 -41.68 -43.27 3.05
CA PHE A 936 -41.63 -41.82 2.85
C PHE A 936 -41.67 -41.00 4.16
N THR A 937 -41.77 -41.66 5.31
CA THR A 937 -41.70 -41.03 6.64
C THR A 937 -40.30 -41.12 7.26
N GLY A 938 -39.37 -41.83 6.62
CA GLY A 938 -38.00 -42.03 7.09
C GLY A 938 -37.05 -40.85 6.88
N GLY A 939 -36.08 -40.72 7.79
CA GLY A 939 -35.05 -39.67 7.79
C GLY A 939 -35.45 -38.35 8.47
N LEU A 940 -34.51 -37.40 8.54
CA LEU A 940 -34.66 -36.15 9.30
C LEU A 940 -35.65 -35.15 8.66
N ARG A 941 -35.88 -35.23 7.33
CA ARG A 941 -36.78 -34.32 6.61
C ARG A 941 -37.64 -35.10 5.60
N PRO A 942 -38.65 -35.87 6.06
CA PRO A 942 -39.33 -36.83 5.20
C PRO A 942 -40.03 -36.19 3.99
N CYS A 943 -40.00 -36.86 2.83
CA CYS A 943 -40.68 -36.43 1.60
C CYS A 943 -42.21 -36.51 1.70
N LYS A 944 -42.74 -37.17 2.74
CA LYS A 944 -44.17 -37.31 3.11
C LYS A 944 -45.02 -38.12 2.13
N SER A 945 -44.68 -38.18 0.84
CA SER A 945 -45.37 -39.03 -0.15
C SER A 945 -44.50 -39.34 -1.37
N GLU A 946 -45.02 -40.19 -2.28
CA GLU A 946 -44.38 -40.57 -3.55
C GLU A 946 -44.38 -39.46 -4.62
N ARG A 947 -45.08 -38.34 -4.37
CA ARG A 947 -45.14 -37.16 -5.26
C ARG A 947 -44.95 -35.88 -4.49
N PHE A 948 -44.02 -35.04 -4.91
CA PHE A 948 -43.76 -33.77 -4.24
C PHE A 948 -43.02 -32.79 -5.16
N THR A 949 -43.00 -31.53 -4.76
CA THR A 949 -42.25 -30.47 -5.43
C THR A 949 -41.24 -29.90 -4.44
N LEU A 950 -40.01 -29.72 -4.89
CA LEU A 950 -38.94 -29.06 -4.15
C LEU A 950 -38.63 -27.72 -4.82
N LEU A 951 -38.65 -26.63 -4.04
CA LEU A 951 -38.16 -25.34 -4.51
C LEU A 951 -36.63 -25.38 -4.68
N PRO A 952 -36.02 -24.42 -5.38
CA PRO A 952 -34.56 -24.34 -5.51
C PRO A 952 -33.85 -24.49 -4.16
N LYS A 953 -32.88 -25.40 -4.10
CA LYS A 953 -32.07 -25.73 -2.91
C LYS A 953 -32.84 -26.39 -1.75
N GLU A 954 -34.06 -26.86 -1.98
CA GLU A 954 -34.75 -27.71 -1.02
C GLU A 954 -34.40 -29.18 -1.20
N TYR A 955 -34.47 -29.93 -0.10
CA TYR A 955 -34.32 -31.38 -0.09
C TYR A 955 -35.35 -32.04 0.83
N CYS A 956 -35.58 -33.33 0.61
CA CYS A 956 -36.31 -34.21 1.53
C CYS A 956 -35.67 -35.61 1.56
N THR A 957 -36.11 -36.46 2.48
CA THR A 957 -35.60 -37.83 2.67
C THR A 957 -36.69 -38.89 2.59
N PHE A 958 -36.33 -40.10 2.16
CA PHE A 958 -37.14 -41.29 2.34
C PHE A 958 -36.23 -42.48 2.64
N SER A 959 -36.78 -43.54 3.23
CA SER A 959 -36.01 -44.74 3.57
C SER A 959 -36.40 -45.93 2.71
N LEU A 960 -35.47 -46.84 2.48
CA LEU A 960 -35.71 -48.15 1.89
C LEU A 960 -35.49 -49.24 2.95
N LEU A 961 -36.33 -50.26 2.93
CA LEU A 961 -36.20 -51.43 3.79
C LEU A 961 -36.22 -52.71 2.95
N PHE A 962 -35.45 -53.71 3.39
CA PHE A 962 -35.47 -55.06 2.86
C PHE A 962 -36.07 -56.02 3.89
N THR A 963 -37.18 -56.68 3.54
CA THR A 963 -37.91 -57.62 4.40
C THR A 963 -38.18 -58.90 3.62
N PRO A 964 -37.17 -59.79 3.48
CA PRO A 964 -37.29 -60.93 2.58
C PRO A 964 -38.29 -61.97 3.07
N LYS A 965 -39.14 -62.45 2.16
CA LYS A 965 -40.14 -63.50 2.42
C LYS A 965 -39.62 -64.92 2.22
N SER A 966 -38.49 -65.06 1.53
CA SER A 966 -37.87 -66.36 1.21
C SER A 966 -36.35 -66.23 1.11
N LYS A 967 -35.63 -67.33 1.36
CA LYS A 967 -34.16 -67.38 1.32
C LYS A 967 -33.61 -67.11 -0.08
N GLY A 968 -32.36 -66.65 -0.15
CA GLY A 968 -31.61 -66.39 -1.38
C GLY A 968 -31.43 -64.91 -1.69
N SER A 969 -30.66 -64.62 -2.74
CA SER A 969 -30.43 -63.25 -3.21
C SER A 969 -31.69 -62.65 -3.83
N LYS A 970 -32.01 -61.42 -3.44
CA LYS A 970 -33.16 -60.63 -3.90
C LYS A 970 -32.68 -59.35 -4.53
N SER A 971 -33.44 -58.84 -5.50
CA SER A 971 -33.15 -57.56 -6.14
C SER A 971 -34.41 -56.83 -6.56
N SER A 972 -34.38 -55.51 -6.49
CA SER A 972 -35.47 -54.62 -6.93
C SER A 972 -34.88 -53.43 -7.68
N VAL A 973 -35.68 -52.69 -8.44
CA VAL A 973 -35.26 -51.44 -9.10
C VAL A 973 -36.08 -50.30 -8.52
N LEU A 974 -35.40 -49.33 -7.93
CA LEU A 974 -35.97 -48.04 -7.53
C LEU A 974 -36.04 -47.12 -8.74
N LYS A 975 -37.25 -46.69 -9.08
CA LYS A 975 -37.52 -45.78 -10.19
C LYS A 975 -38.02 -44.42 -9.69
N ILE A 976 -37.41 -43.34 -10.16
CA ILE A 976 -37.78 -41.94 -9.87
C ILE A 976 -38.12 -41.21 -11.18
N GLU A 977 -39.34 -40.65 -11.25
CA GLU A 977 -39.82 -39.86 -12.39
C GLU A 977 -39.94 -38.40 -11.99
N SER A 978 -39.36 -37.49 -12.78
CA SER A 978 -39.35 -36.05 -12.50
C SER A 978 -39.39 -35.20 -13.78
N ASN A 979 -39.58 -33.89 -13.59
CA ASN A 979 -39.47 -32.89 -14.65
C ASN A 979 -38.01 -32.55 -15.04
N ASP A 980 -37.01 -33.09 -14.35
CA ASP A 980 -35.61 -33.06 -14.81
C ASP A 980 -35.41 -34.14 -15.89
N LYS A 981 -35.33 -33.70 -17.14
CA LYS A 981 -35.18 -34.60 -18.30
C LYS A 981 -33.79 -35.25 -18.39
N LYS A 982 -32.79 -34.71 -17.67
CA LYS A 982 -31.40 -35.19 -17.70
C LYS A 982 -31.09 -36.17 -16.56
N ALA A 983 -31.94 -36.25 -15.53
CA ALA A 983 -31.71 -37.11 -14.37
C ALA A 983 -31.79 -38.62 -14.70
N LYS A 984 -30.94 -39.40 -14.03
CA LYS A 984 -31.02 -40.87 -14.02
C LYS A 984 -32.29 -41.32 -13.28
N ARG A 985 -33.01 -42.28 -13.88
CA ARG A 985 -34.35 -42.67 -13.43
C ARG A 985 -34.41 -43.98 -12.65
N GLU A 986 -33.39 -44.83 -12.71
CA GLU A 986 -33.43 -46.19 -12.19
C GLU A 986 -32.17 -46.54 -11.39
N TYR A 987 -32.35 -47.18 -10.23
CA TYR A 987 -31.29 -47.58 -9.30
C TYR A 987 -31.55 -49.02 -8.85
N LEU A 988 -30.52 -49.88 -8.88
CA LEU A 988 -30.66 -51.29 -8.50
C LEU A 988 -30.60 -51.46 -6.98
N LEU A 989 -31.47 -52.27 -6.38
CA LEU A 989 -31.44 -52.67 -4.98
C LEU A 989 -31.09 -54.16 -4.91
N LYS A 990 -30.26 -54.57 -3.95
CA LYS A 990 -29.86 -55.96 -3.72
C LYS A 990 -29.93 -56.30 -2.23
N GLY A 991 -30.38 -57.49 -1.88
CA GLY A 991 -30.37 -57.97 -0.49
C GLY A 991 -30.23 -59.49 -0.44
N GLU A 992 -29.61 -60.02 0.60
CA GLU A 992 -29.47 -61.47 0.80
C GLU A 992 -30.36 -61.96 1.94
N ALA A 993 -31.23 -62.93 1.65
CA ALA A 993 -32.12 -63.52 2.63
C ALA A 993 -31.58 -64.84 3.19
N LYS A 994 -31.31 -64.89 4.49
CA LYS A 994 -30.78 -66.08 5.18
C LYS A 994 -31.78 -66.64 6.22
N SER A 995 -31.56 -67.85 6.75
CA SER A 995 -32.38 -68.33 7.89
C SER A 995 -32.10 -67.52 9.15
N LYS A 996 -33.12 -67.33 10.01
CA LYS A 996 -32.97 -66.72 11.35
C LYS A 996 -31.79 -67.30 12.13
N GLU A 997 -31.61 -68.61 12.09
CA GLU A 997 -30.51 -69.29 12.77
C GLU A 997 -29.13 -69.03 12.14
N SER A 998 -29.05 -68.85 10.82
CA SER A 998 -27.79 -68.51 10.13
C SER A 998 -27.38 -67.07 10.39
N VAL A 999 -28.34 -66.14 10.37
CA VAL A 999 -28.10 -64.72 10.70
C VAL A 999 -27.74 -64.55 12.17
N LYS A 1000 -28.37 -65.33 13.07
CA LYS A 1000 -27.97 -65.39 14.48
C LYS A 1000 -26.54 -65.90 14.62
N LYS A 1001 -26.17 -67.03 14.00
CA LYS A 1001 -24.81 -67.57 14.07
C LYS A 1001 -23.76 -66.58 13.55
N GLU A 1002 -24.01 -65.88 12.43
CA GLU A 1002 -23.12 -64.85 11.91
C GLU A 1002 -22.99 -63.67 12.90
N ARG A 1003 -24.10 -63.10 13.39
CA ARG A 1003 -24.06 -61.99 14.36
C ARG A 1003 -23.35 -62.36 15.68
N TYR A 1004 -23.50 -63.59 16.15
CA TYR A 1004 -22.79 -64.09 17.33
C TYR A 1004 -21.31 -64.37 17.05
N PHE A 1005 -20.97 -64.79 15.83
CA PHE A 1005 -19.59 -65.02 15.40
C PHE A 1005 -18.82 -63.70 15.27
N ASP A 1006 -19.43 -62.66 14.70
CA ASP A 1006 -18.84 -61.32 14.61
C ASP A 1006 -18.63 -60.71 16.00
N PHE A 1007 -19.61 -60.90 16.90
CA PHE A 1007 -19.50 -60.51 18.30
C PHE A 1007 -18.44 -61.32 19.08
N ALA A 1008 -18.30 -62.63 18.80
CA ALA A 1008 -17.28 -63.48 19.40
C ALA A 1008 -15.86 -63.09 18.95
N LYS A 1009 -15.67 -62.73 17.67
CA LYS A 1009 -14.42 -62.16 17.13
C LYS A 1009 -14.06 -60.83 17.80
N PHE A 1010 -15.05 -59.96 17.99
CA PHE A 1010 -14.85 -58.68 18.68
C PHE A 1010 -14.35 -58.89 20.13
N ILE A 1011 -14.98 -59.80 20.86
CA ILE A 1011 -14.58 -60.17 22.22
C ILE A 1011 -13.18 -60.83 22.23
N TYR A 1012 -12.90 -61.72 21.27
CA TYR A 1012 -11.58 -62.33 21.08
C TYR A 1012 -10.47 -61.27 20.88
N ASN A 1013 -10.73 -60.23 20.09
CA ASN A 1013 -9.78 -59.13 19.87
C ASN A 1013 -9.50 -58.33 21.14
N ILE A 1014 -10.51 -58.08 21.99
CA ILE A 1014 -10.35 -57.43 23.29
C ILE A 1014 -9.54 -58.30 24.25
N VAL A 1015 -9.81 -59.61 24.31
CA VAL A 1015 -9.08 -60.56 25.17
C VAL A 1015 -7.61 -60.69 24.74
N ASN A 1016 -7.34 -60.73 23.44
CA ASN A 1016 -5.96 -60.73 22.93
C ASN A 1016 -5.20 -59.44 23.26
N GLU A 1017 -5.84 -58.26 23.22
CA GLU A 1017 -5.21 -57.02 23.70
C GLU A 1017 -4.85 -57.10 25.19
N ILE A 1018 -5.68 -57.75 26.01
CA ILE A 1018 -5.43 -57.95 27.46
C ILE A 1018 -4.25 -58.91 27.70
N SER A 1019 -4.16 -60.01 26.95
CA SER A 1019 -3.10 -61.03 27.12
C SER A 1019 -1.67 -60.52 26.87
N SER A 1020 -1.51 -59.40 26.13
CA SER A 1020 -0.22 -58.77 25.84
C SER A 1020 0.42 -58.03 27.03
N PHE A 1021 -0.25 -58.01 28.20
CA PHE A 1021 0.18 -57.25 29.39
C PHE A 1021 0.40 -58.10 30.66
N SER A 1022 0.31 -59.43 30.61
CA SER A 1022 0.58 -60.30 31.78
C SER A 1022 1.73 -61.27 31.54
N ASP A 1023 2.83 -61.09 32.28
CA ASP A 1023 4.01 -61.99 32.29
C ASP A 1023 3.80 -63.32 33.06
N GLU A 1024 2.57 -63.63 33.51
CA GLU A 1024 2.24 -64.93 34.10
C GLU A 1024 1.11 -65.59 33.31
N GLY A 1025 1.41 -66.74 32.72
CA GLY A 1025 0.53 -67.47 31.82
C GLY A 1025 -0.73 -67.99 32.50
N ASP A 1026 -1.87 -67.44 32.12
CA ASP A 1026 -3.18 -67.89 32.55
C ASP A 1026 -3.75 -68.86 31.51
N SER A 1027 -3.44 -70.16 31.67
CA SER A 1027 -3.74 -71.23 30.70
C SER A 1027 -5.24 -71.39 30.34
N GLU A 1028 -6.15 -70.79 31.10
CA GLU A 1028 -7.59 -70.77 30.79
C GLU A 1028 -7.94 -69.81 29.66
N ILE A 1029 -7.25 -68.68 29.52
CA ILE A 1029 -7.58 -67.63 28.53
C ILE A 1029 -7.18 -68.08 27.12
N ASP A 1030 -6.02 -68.73 26.98
CA ASP A 1030 -5.54 -69.28 25.71
C ASP A 1030 -6.39 -70.47 25.22
N ASP A 1031 -6.89 -71.34 26.12
CA ASP A 1031 -7.79 -72.43 25.75
C ASP A 1031 -9.17 -71.90 25.29
N LEU A 1032 -9.63 -70.79 25.88
CA LEU A 1032 -10.87 -70.12 25.47
C LEU A 1032 -10.73 -69.41 24.12
N ALA A 1033 -9.61 -68.71 23.91
CA ALA A 1033 -9.25 -68.07 22.64
C ALA A 1033 -9.21 -69.08 21.48
N ARG A 1034 -8.73 -70.31 21.75
CA ARG A 1034 -8.73 -71.42 20.80
C ARG A 1034 -10.16 -71.95 20.50
N LYS A 1035 -11.03 -72.05 21.51
CA LYS A 1035 -12.43 -72.51 21.37
C LYS A 1035 -13.33 -71.51 20.62
N LEU A 1036 -13.08 -70.20 20.76
CA LEU A 1036 -13.81 -69.14 20.05
C LEU A 1036 -13.56 -69.13 18.53
N SER A 1037 -12.45 -69.73 18.07
CA SER A 1037 -12.12 -69.87 16.64
C SER A 1037 -12.84 -71.03 15.93
N GLN A 1038 -13.58 -71.89 16.65
CA GLN A 1038 -14.24 -73.09 16.12
C GLN A 1038 -15.78 -73.01 16.28
N GLY A 1039 -16.43 -72.28 15.38
CA GLY A 1039 -17.88 -72.39 15.08
C GLY A 1039 -18.82 -72.65 16.28
N ASP A 1040 -19.50 -73.80 16.29
CA ASP A 1040 -20.66 -74.09 17.16
C ASP A 1040 -20.40 -74.01 18.68
N SER A 1041 -19.15 -73.98 19.16
CA SER A 1041 -18.83 -73.77 20.59
C SER A 1041 -18.70 -72.29 21.02
N ALA A 1042 -18.68 -71.34 20.07
CA ALA A 1042 -18.48 -69.91 20.38
C ALA A 1042 -19.65 -69.29 21.15
N TYR A 1043 -20.88 -69.73 20.89
CA TYR A 1043 -22.10 -69.19 21.53
C TYR A 1043 -22.13 -69.44 23.05
N GLU A 1044 -21.81 -70.66 23.50
CA GLU A 1044 -21.75 -70.99 24.94
C GLU A 1044 -20.47 -70.44 25.60
N ALA A 1045 -19.34 -70.36 24.87
CA ALA A 1045 -18.11 -69.76 25.39
C ALA A 1045 -18.23 -68.24 25.64
N VAL A 1046 -18.95 -67.51 24.78
CA VAL A 1046 -19.24 -66.07 24.97
C VAL A 1046 -20.13 -65.84 26.19
N LYS A 1047 -21.12 -66.72 26.42
CA LYS A 1047 -21.91 -66.71 27.65
C LYS A 1047 -20.99 -66.78 28.87
N ASP A 1048 -20.16 -67.81 28.98
CA ASP A 1048 -19.26 -68.01 30.12
C ASP A 1048 -18.26 -66.85 30.33
N LEU A 1049 -17.75 -66.24 29.25
CA LEU A 1049 -16.78 -65.15 29.32
C LEU A 1049 -17.39 -63.83 29.84
N ILE A 1050 -18.63 -63.48 29.45
CA ILE A 1050 -19.31 -62.25 29.89
C ILE A 1050 -19.60 -62.27 31.41
N PHE A 1051 -19.59 -63.46 32.04
CA PHE A 1051 -19.80 -63.61 33.48
C PHE A 1051 -18.53 -63.44 34.34
N LYS A 1052 -17.33 -63.35 33.73
CA LYS A 1052 -16.08 -63.13 34.48
C LYS A 1052 -15.91 -61.65 34.90
N PRO A 1053 -15.66 -61.33 36.19
CA PRO A 1053 -15.61 -59.94 36.68
C PRO A 1053 -14.53 -59.07 36.02
N GLU A 1054 -13.42 -59.65 35.57
CA GLU A 1054 -12.30 -58.92 34.97
C GLU A 1054 -12.68 -58.30 33.61
N VAL A 1055 -13.48 -59.01 32.81
CA VAL A 1055 -14.00 -58.55 31.50
C VAL A 1055 -15.00 -57.40 31.70
N LEU A 1056 -15.85 -57.51 32.72
CA LEU A 1056 -16.84 -56.49 33.12
C LEU A 1056 -16.20 -55.20 33.69
N TYR A 1057 -14.97 -55.25 34.21
CA TYR A 1057 -14.30 -54.08 34.77
C TYR A 1057 -13.72 -53.14 33.69
N LYS A 1058 -13.33 -53.67 32.52
CA LYS A 1058 -12.78 -52.88 31.41
C LYS A 1058 -13.78 -52.48 30.31
N LEU A 1059 -15.02 -53.01 30.32
CA LEU A 1059 -16.14 -52.57 29.45
C LEU A 1059 -16.70 -51.18 29.85
N SER A 1060 -15.85 -50.21 30.19
CA SER A 1060 -16.24 -48.88 30.67
C SER A 1060 -16.63 -47.90 29.56
N ASP A 1061 -16.54 -48.28 28.29
CA ASP A 1061 -16.97 -47.47 27.15
C ASP A 1061 -18.46 -47.73 26.84
N GLU A 1062 -19.25 -46.65 26.96
CA GLU A 1062 -20.71 -46.61 26.86
C GLU A 1062 -21.23 -47.17 25.52
N LYS A 1063 -20.43 -47.09 24.44
CA LYS A 1063 -20.80 -47.58 23.10
C LYS A 1063 -20.94 -49.11 23.05
N TYR A 1064 -20.03 -49.85 23.69
CA TYR A 1064 -20.01 -51.32 23.63
C TYR A 1064 -21.05 -51.95 24.56
N VAL A 1065 -21.33 -51.30 25.68
CA VAL A 1065 -22.40 -51.71 26.60
C VAL A 1065 -23.77 -51.58 25.94
N LEU A 1066 -24.01 -50.49 25.18
CA LEU A 1066 -25.24 -50.31 24.40
C LEU A 1066 -25.37 -51.32 23.26
N MET A 1067 -24.27 -51.70 22.61
CA MET A 1067 -24.25 -52.73 21.56
C MET A 1067 -24.65 -54.11 22.12
N LEU A 1068 -24.09 -54.49 23.28
CA LEU A 1068 -24.41 -55.73 23.99
C LEU A 1068 -25.89 -55.80 24.38
N LEU A 1069 -26.44 -54.71 24.93
CA LEU A 1069 -27.85 -54.60 25.30
C LEU A 1069 -28.78 -54.67 24.08
N LYS A 1070 -28.40 -54.08 22.93
CA LYS A 1070 -29.17 -54.18 21.68
C LYS A 1070 -29.20 -55.61 21.12
N ILE A 1071 -28.10 -56.35 21.20
CA ILE A 1071 -28.02 -57.75 20.75
C ILE A 1071 -28.92 -58.64 21.62
N ILE A 1072 -28.78 -58.57 22.96
CA ILE A 1072 -29.59 -59.35 23.91
C ILE A 1072 -31.10 -59.05 23.73
N LYS A 1073 -31.45 -57.79 23.52
CA LYS A 1073 -32.85 -57.37 23.27
C LYS A 1073 -33.40 -57.88 21.93
N LYS A 1074 -32.60 -57.84 20.85
CA LYS A 1074 -33.01 -58.32 19.51
C LYS A 1074 -33.19 -59.85 19.49
N ASP A 1075 -32.56 -60.56 20.43
CA ASP A 1075 -32.67 -62.01 20.60
C ASP A 1075 -33.85 -62.50 21.46
N GLY A 1076 -34.53 -61.58 22.16
CA GLY A 1076 -35.76 -61.84 22.91
C GLY A 1076 -35.59 -62.33 24.36
N ASP A 1077 -34.36 -62.35 24.90
CA ASP A 1077 -34.10 -62.73 26.29
C ASP A 1077 -34.26 -61.51 27.23
N GLU A 1078 -35.52 -61.16 27.48
CA GLU A 1078 -35.90 -60.00 28.31
C GLU A 1078 -35.41 -60.09 29.75
N ALA A 1079 -35.28 -61.31 30.30
CA ALA A 1079 -34.81 -61.53 31.67
C ALA A 1079 -33.33 -61.16 31.79
N LEU A 1080 -32.51 -61.59 30.83
CA LEU A 1080 -31.10 -61.26 30.79
C LEU A 1080 -30.86 -59.76 30.53
N PHE A 1081 -31.62 -59.17 29.59
CA PHE A 1081 -31.56 -57.73 29.31
C PHE A 1081 -31.82 -56.89 30.56
N ASN A 1082 -32.89 -57.20 31.30
CA ASN A 1082 -33.29 -56.46 32.49
C ASN A 1082 -32.31 -56.64 33.66
N TYR A 1083 -31.74 -57.85 33.84
CA TYR A 1083 -30.75 -58.12 34.87
C TYR A 1083 -29.50 -57.24 34.72
N TYR A 1084 -28.97 -57.12 33.51
CA TYR A 1084 -27.77 -56.30 33.24
C TYR A 1084 -28.06 -54.81 33.26
N LEU A 1085 -29.24 -54.39 32.79
CA LEU A 1085 -29.68 -52.99 32.86
C LEU A 1085 -29.72 -52.49 34.32
N GLU A 1086 -30.18 -53.32 35.27
CA GLU A 1086 -30.18 -52.97 36.71
C GLU A 1086 -28.78 -52.93 37.33
N LYS A 1087 -27.88 -53.86 36.98
CA LYS A 1087 -26.48 -53.82 37.43
C LYS A 1087 -25.76 -52.55 36.98
N LEU A 1088 -26.03 -52.06 35.76
CA LEU A 1088 -25.44 -50.84 35.21
C LEU A 1088 -25.95 -49.56 35.91
N LYS A 1089 -27.24 -49.51 36.29
CA LYS A 1089 -27.83 -48.38 37.04
C LYS A 1089 -27.18 -48.11 38.40
N SER A 1090 -26.54 -49.12 39.00
CA SER A 1090 -25.87 -49.01 40.30
C SER A 1090 -24.48 -48.36 40.26
N ARG A 1091 -23.96 -48.02 39.08
CA ARG A 1091 -22.65 -47.36 38.88
C ARG A 1091 -22.83 -45.93 38.34
N ALA A 1092 -21.85 -45.06 38.58
CA ALA A 1092 -21.89 -43.62 38.26
C ALA A 1092 -21.80 -43.29 36.75
N ILE A 1093 -22.56 -44.00 35.91
CA ILE A 1093 -22.64 -43.78 34.47
C ILE A 1093 -24.05 -43.26 34.14
N SER A 1094 -24.10 -41.95 33.90
CA SER A 1094 -24.96 -41.23 32.96
C SER A 1094 -26.34 -40.66 33.41
N ARG A 1095 -26.57 -39.40 33.00
CA ARG A 1095 -27.88 -38.82 32.68
C ARG A 1095 -28.32 -39.15 31.23
N LYS A 1096 -27.44 -39.73 30.40
CA LYS A 1096 -27.70 -40.07 29.00
C LYS A 1096 -28.46 -41.40 28.84
N LEU A 1097 -28.23 -42.41 29.70
CA LEU A 1097 -29.06 -43.63 29.71
C LEU A 1097 -30.54 -43.34 30.02
N LEU A 1098 -30.87 -42.27 30.75
CA LEU A 1098 -32.27 -41.88 31.05
C LEU A 1098 -33.02 -41.34 29.82
N ALA A 1099 -32.32 -40.78 28.82
CA ALA A 1099 -32.92 -40.37 27.55
C ALA A 1099 -33.17 -41.59 26.64
N ASP A 1100 -32.25 -42.56 26.64
CA ASP A 1100 -32.37 -43.78 25.84
C ASP A 1100 -33.26 -44.86 26.48
N GLU A 1101 -33.62 -44.74 27.77
CA GLU A 1101 -34.61 -45.61 28.44
C GLU A 1101 -36.00 -45.50 27.77
N ILE A 1102 -36.31 -44.33 27.20
CA ILE A 1102 -37.53 -44.07 26.41
C ILE A 1102 -37.46 -44.76 25.04
N PHE A 1103 -36.27 -44.78 24.42
CA PHE A 1103 -36.03 -45.41 23.12
C PHE A 1103 -35.99 -46.94 23.21
N LEU A 1104 -35.50 -47.49 24.33
CA LEU A 1104 -35.41 -48.93 24.55
C LEU A 1104 -36.69 -49.56 25.12
N LYS A 1105 -37.54 -48.86 25.88
CA LYS A 1105 -38.81 -49.43 26.41
C LYS A 1105 -39.96 -49.45 25.39
N ASN A 1106 -39.98 -48.55 24.41
CA ASN A 1106 -41.10 -48.37 23.48
C ASN A 1106 -40.86 -49.00 22.10
N ALA A 1107 -40.49 -50.27 22.06
CA ALA A 1107 -40.46 -51.06 20.83
C ALA A 1107 -41.89 -51.42 20.40
N SER A 1108 -42.62 -50.44 19.85
CA SER A 1108 -43.74 -50.66 18.94
C SER A 1108 -43.88 -49.41 18.05
N TRP A 1109 -43.67 -49.59 16.75
CA TRP A 1109 -43.58 -48.53 15.73
C TRP A 1109 -44.94 -47.87 15.37
N SER A 1110 -45.84 -47.68 16.33
CA SER A 1110 -47.16 -47.09 16.05
C SER A 1110 -47.77 -46.39 17.27
N LEU A 1111 -47.29 -45.20 17.60
CA LEU A 1111 -48.03 -44.06 18.18
C LEU A 1111 -47.00 -43.04 18.68
N ILE A 1112 -46.86 -41.92 17.98
CA ILE A 1112 -46.60 -40.55 18.46
C ILE A 1112 -46.40 -39.72 17.18
N CYS A 1113 -47.51 -39.31 16.59
CA CYS A 1113 -47.58 -38.19 15.65
C CYS A 1113 -48.94 -37.51 15.80
N GLU A 1114 -49.26 -37.09 17.03
CA GLU A 1114 -50.17 -35.97 17.22
C GLU A 1114 -49.62 -35.04 18.30
N LYS A 1115 -49.46 -33.78 17.90
CA LYS A 1115 -49.12 -32.60 18.71
C LYS A 1115 -47.75 -32.65 19.40
N ASN A 1116 -46.71 -32.43 18.62
CA ASN A 1116 -45.80 -31.31 18.90
C ASN A 1116 -45.17 -30.88 17.58
N SER A 1117 -45.68 -29.76 17.06
CA SER A 1117 -45.01 -28.93 16.07
C SER A 1117 -43.53 -28.77 16.44
N LEU A 1118 -42.64 -29.22 15.56
CA LEU A 1118 -41.31 -28.64 15.43
C LEU A 1118 -41.53 -27.12 15.25
N LYS A 1119 -41.32 -26.37 16.33
CA LYS A 1119 -41.22 -24.92 16.25
C LYS A 1119 -40.02 -24.61 15.37
N ALA A 1120 -40.16 -23.59 14.53
CA ALA A 1120 -39.00 -22.88 13.99
C ALA A 1120 -38.03 -22.60 15.15
N PHE A 1121 -36.72 -22.81 14.93
CA PHE A 1121 -35.67 -22.47 15.90
C PHE A 1121 -36.00 -21.10 16.51
N ASP A 1122 -36.21 -21.04 17.83
CA ASP A 1122 -36.54 -19.80 18.49
C ASP A 1122 -35.32 -18.86 18.35
N ARG A 1123 -35.55 -17.55 18.31
CA ARG A 1123 -34.46 -16.55 18.27
C ARG A 1123 -33.50 -16.74 19.46
N ASP A 1124 -34.03 -17.27 20.56
CA ASP A 1124 -33.28 -17.65 21.74
C ASP A 1124 -32.25 -18.75 21.52
N ASP A 1125 -32.60 -19.79 20.75
CA ASP A 1125 -31.73 -20.94 20.49
C ASP A 1125 -30.56 -20.53 19.57
N MET A 1126 -30.81 -19.62 18.63
CA MET A 1126 -29.75 -19.06 17.76
C MET A 1126 -28.79 -18.14 18.52
N ILE A 1127 -29.30 -17.35 19.47
CA ILE A 1127 -28.46 -16.52 20.34
C ILE A 1127 -27.62 -17.40 21.28
N GLU A 1128 -28.20 -18.48 21.82
CA GLU A 1128 -27.46 -19.47 22.62
C GLU A 1128 -26.31 -20.09 21.84
N ALA A 1129 -26.58 -20.62 20.65
CA ALA A 1129 -25.55 -21.22 19.80
C ALA A 1129 -24.44 -20.22 19.43
N PHE A 1130 -24.78 -18.94 19.23
CA PHE A 1130 -23.79 -17.89 19.00
C PHE A 1130 -22.90 -17.63 20.22
N ILE A 1131 -23.46 -17.63 21.44
CA ILE A 1131 -22.71 -17.42 22.68
C ILE A 1131 -21.86 -18.65 23.03
N GLU A 1132 -22.41 -19.86 22.86
CA GLU A 1132 -21.71 -21.13 23.11
C GLU A 1132 -20.42 -21.23 22.31
N ARG A 1133 -20.39 -20.67 21.11
CA ARG A 1133 -19.19 -20.56 20.28
C ARG A 1133 -18.02 -19.92 21.01
N PHE A 1134 -18.23 -18.85 21.77
CA PHE A 1134 -17.16 -18.18 22.52
C PHE A 1134 -16.73 -19.00 23.73
N TYR A 1135 -17.66 -19.66 24.43
CA TYR A 1135 -17.32 -20.59 25.51
C TYR A 1135 -16.49 -21.78 25.01
N ASN A 1136 -16.91 -22.38 23.88
CA ASN A 1136 -16.28 -23.58 23.33
C ASN A 1136 -14.93 -23.30 22.66
N PHE A 1137 -14.81 -22.20 21.90
CA PHE A 1137 -13.60 -21.93 21.12
C PHE A 1137 -12.65 -20.92 21.77
N ALA A 1138 -13.13 -19.94 22.54
CA ALA A 1138 -12.26 -19.01 23.28
C ALA A 1138 -11.94 -19.54 24.68
N LEU A 1139 -12.91 -20.09 25.42
CA LEU A 1139 -12.68 -20.55 26.80
C LEU A 1139 -12.43 -22.06 26.93
N LYS A 1140 -12.71 -22.86 25.89
CA LYS A 1140 -12.59 -24.32 25.86
C LYS A 1140 -13.34 -25.01 27.01
N ARG A 1141 -14.55 -24.55 27.31
CA ARG A 1141 -15.46 -25.17 28.29
C ARG A 1141 -16.91 -24.91 27.90
N GLU A 1142 -17.82 -25.67 28.49
CA GLU A 1142 -19.25 -25.37 28.40
C GLU A 1142 -19.60 -24.08 29.16
N SER A 1143 -20.64 -23.39 28.69
CA SER A 1143 -21.19 -22.22 29.37
C SER A 1143 -21.86 -22.64 30.67
N ASP A 1144 -21.59 -21.91 31.75
CA ASP A 1144 -22.40 -22.01 32.95
C ASP A 1144 -23.74 -21.27 32.76
N LYS A 1145 -24.77 -21.71 33.48
CA LYS A 1145 -26.13 -21.20 33.32
C LYS A 1145 -26.23 -19.68 33.51
N GLY A 1146 -25.51 -19.12 34.48
CA GLY A 1146 -25.52 -17.69 34.77
C GLY A 1146 -24.84 -16.86 33.68
N GLY A 1147 -23.70 -17.33 33.16
CA GLY A 1147 -22.99 -16.71 32.05
C GLY A 1147 -23.80 -16.71 30.76
N MET A 1148 -24.44 -17.84 30.43
CA MET A 1148 -25.32 -17.94 29.26
C MET A 1148 -26.49 -16.96 29.36
N GLU A 1149 -27.20 -16.93 30.49
CA GLU A 1149 -28.31 -16.00 30.70
C GLU A 1149 -27.88 -14.52 30.60
N TYR A 1150 -26.73 -14.16 31.17
CA TYR A 1150 -26.18 -12.80 31.10
C TYR A 1150 -25.90 -12.33 29.66
N TRP A 1151 -25.21 -13.15 28.87
CA TRP A 1151 -24.85 -12.78 27.49
C TRP A 1151 -26.06 -12.78 26.55
N LYS A 1152 -27.01 -13.69 26.76
CA LYS A 1152 -28.31 -13.68 26.05
C LYS A 1152 -29.05 -12.37 26.31
N GLU A 1153 -29.16 -11.97 27.58
CA GLU A 1153 -29.80 -10.71 27.98
C GLU A 1153 -29.11 -9.49 27.34
N ALA A 1154 -27.77 -9.48 27.31
CA ALA A 1154 -26.97 -8.39 26.73
C ALA A 1154 -27.21 -8.20 25.22
N LEU A 1155 -27.30 -9.30 24.45
CA LEU A 1155 -27.61 -9.27 23.01
C LEU A 1155 -29.07 -8.91 22.75
N LYS A 1156 -30.00 -9.49 23.50
CA LYS A 1156 -31.44 -9.21 23.34
C LYS A 1156 -31.81 -7.77 23.65
N SER A 1157 -31.21 -7.21 24.70
CA SER A 1157 -31.41 -5.82 25.11
C SER A 1157 -30.62 -4.81 24.29
N LYS A 1158 -29.81 -5.27 23.30
CA LYS A 1158 -28.88 -4.46 22.52
C LYS A 1158 -27.90 -3.62 23.35
N LYS A 1159 -27.63 -4.01 24.60
CA LYS A 1159 -26.61 -3.37 25.45
C LYS A 1159 -25.19 -3.70 24.98
N LYS A 1160 -25.04 -4.81 24.26
CA LYS A 1160 -23.80 -5.25 23.62
C LYS A 1160 -24.11 -5.82 22.24
N ASN A 1161 -23.27 -5.53 21.25
CA ASN A 1161 -23.34 -6.18 19.93
C ASN A 1161 -22.41 -7.41 19.84
N ALA A 1162 -22.47 -8.13 18.73
CA ALA A 1162 -21.69 -9.35 18.49
C ALA A 1162 -20.17 -9.13 18.57
N ILE A 1163 -19.69 -7.99 18.10
CA ILE A 1163 -18.26 -7.60 18.11
C ILE A 1163 -17.79 -7.36 19.54
N GLU A 1164 -18.55 -6.60 20.31
CA GLU A 1164 -18.22 -6.30 21.70
C GLU A 1164 -18.13 -7.58 22.52
N ILE A 1165 -19.09 -8.51 22.39
CA ILE A 1165 -19.06 -9.79 23.13
C ILE A 1165 -17.81 -10.60 22.77
N GLY A 1166 -17.49 -10.74 21.48
CA GLY A 1166 -16.27 -11.44 21.08
C GLY A 1166 -15.00 -10.84 21.69
N ILE A 1167 -14.91 -9.50 21.72
CA ILE A 1167 -13.78 -8.80 22.36
C ILE A 1167 -13.75 -9.07 23.88
N TYR A 1168 -14.90 -9.06 24.57
CA TYR A 1168 -14.97 -9.29 26.01
C TYR A 1168 -14.48 -10.69 26.41
N PHE A 1169 -14.80 -11.74 25.64
CA PHE A 1169 -14.34 -13.10 25.93
C PHE A 1169 -12.81 -13.20 25.89
N PHE A 1170 -12.16 -12.64 24.87
CA PHE A 1170 -10.70 -12.69 24.73
C PHE A 1170 -9.95 -11.69 25.63
N LEU A 1171 -10.63 -10.64 26.14
CA LEU A 1171 -10.07 -9.72 27.13
C LEU A 1171 -10.40 -10.10 28.58
N SER A 1172 -11.19 -11.14 28.80
CA SER A 1172 -11.61 -11.61 30.12
C SER A 1172 -10.41 -12.06 30.98
N PRO A 1173 -10.49 -11.89 32.31
CA PRO A 1173 -9.49 -12.46 33.22
C PRO A 1173 -9.30 -13.96 33.01
N GLU A 1174 -10.38 -14.69 32.74
CA GLU A 1174 -10.38 -16.13 32.50
C GLU A 1174 -9.60 -16.54 31.24
N PHE A 1175 -9.68 -15.77 30.16
CA PHE A 1175 -8.85 -16.02 28.98
C PHE A 1175 -7.38 -15.66 29.24
N LYS A 1176 -7.13 -14.55 29.94
CA LYS A 1176 -5.78 -14.05 30.24
C LYS A 1176 -4.96 -15.00 31.11
N THR A 1177 -5.59 -15.76 32.00
CA THR A 1177 -4.90 -16.74 32.87
C THR A 1177 -4.44 -18.00 32.13
N LYS A 1178 -4.85 -18.24 30.88
CA LYS A 1178 -4.45 -19.42 30.08
C LYS A 1178 -3.00 -19.40 29.58
N ASN A 1179 -2.31 -18.25 29.64
CA ASN A 1179 -0.90 -18.06 29.27
C ASN A 1179 -0.48 -18.71 27.93
N LEU A 1180 -1.32 -18.57 26.90
CA LEU A 1180 -1.14 -19.21 25.59
C LEU A 1180 -0.06 -18.53 24.75
N LYS A 1181 0.60 -19.31 23.88
CA LYS A 1181 1.53 -18.82 22.85
C LYS A 1181 0.76 -18.09 21.74
N GLU A 1182 1.43 -17.21 21.00
CA GLU A 1182 0.77 -16.38 19.97
C GLU A 1182 0.15 -17.23 18.86
N GLU A 1183 0.78 -18.34 18.47
CA GLU A 1183 0.25 -19.28 17.48
C GLU A 1183 -1.09 -19.90 17.93
N GLU A 1184 -1.22 -20.20 19.22
CA GLU A 1184 -2.45 -20.77 19.80
C GLU A 1184 -3.56 -19.70 19.90
N VAL A 1185 -3.19 -18.47 20.26
CA VAL A 1185 -4.13 -17.34 20.30
C VAL A 1185 -4.68 -17.05 18.91
N VAL A 1186 -3.82 -16.96 17.89
CA VAL A 1186 -4.23 -16.74 16.50
C VAL A 1186 -5.16 -17.87 16.03
N THR A 1187 -4.81 -19.12 16.30
CA THR A 1187 -5.65 -20.28 15.95
C THR A 1187 -7.03 -20.19 16.61
N MET A 1188 -7.10 -19.80 17.88
CA MET A 1188 -8.36 -19.61 18.59
C MET A 1188 -9.18 -18.44 18.04
N LEU A 1189 -8.55 -17.37 17.57
CA LEU A 1189 -9.23 -16.25 16.91
C LEU A 1189 -9.85 -16.67 15.58
N TYR A 1190 -9.14 -17.45 14.75
CA TYR A 1190 -9.68 -18.00 13.50
C TYR A 1190 -10.88 -18.92 13.77
N ARG A 1191 -10.77 -19.84 14.73
CA ARG A 1191 -11.89 -20.74 15.10
C ARG A 1191 -13.08 -19.97 15.63
N THR A 1192 -12.85 -19.00 16.52
CA THR A 1192 -13.93 -18.28 17.21
C THR A 1192 -14.58 -17.22 16.33
N PHE A 1193 -13.82 -16.39 15.61
CA PHE A 1193 -14.39 -15.32 14.79
C PHE A 1193 -14.69 -15.77 13.35
N LEU A 1194 -13.91 -16.67 12.77
CA LEU A 1194 -14.03 -17.00 11.33
C LEU A 1194 -14.58 -18.42 11.09
N GLY A 1195 -14.61 -19.28 12.11
CA GLY A 1195 -15.24 -20.60 12.03
C GLY A 1195 -14.46 -21.63 11.22
N ARG A 1196 -13.15 -21.40 11.08
CA ARG A 1196 -12.22 -22.24 10.34
C ARG A 1196 -10.85 -22.22 11.00
N GLU A 1197 -9.99 -23.16 10.62
CA GLU A 1197 -8.56 -23.10 10.96
C GLU A 1197 -7.86 -21.98 10.17
N PRO A 1198 -6.77 -21.40 10.71
CA PRO A 1198 -5.91 -20.54 9.93
C PRO A 1198 -5.20 -21.36 8.83
N ASP A 1199 -5.11 -20.82 7.62
CA ASP A 1199 -4.16 -21.32 6.63
C ASP A 1199 -2.72 -20.96 7.04
N SER A 1200 -1.73 -21.61 6.39
CA SER A 1200 -0.32 -21.41 6.73
C SER A 1200 0.17 -19.97 6.54
N GLY A 1201 -0.40 -19.22 5.59
CA GLY A 1201 -0.07 -17.82 5.34
C GLY A 1201 -0.70 -16.88 6.38
N GLY A 1202 -1.98 -17.11 6.71
CA GLY A 1202 -2.72 -16.36 7.72
C GLY A 1202 -2.14 -16.51 9.12
N LEU A 1203 -1.81 -17.74 9.53
CA LEU A 1203 -1.16 -18.01 10.81
C LEU A 1203 0.17 -17.26 10.92
N LYS A 1204 1.02 -17.38 9.89
CA LYS A 1204 2.33 -16.71 9.83
C LYS A 1204 2.20 -15.20 9.92
N TYR A 1205 1.30 -14.60 9.14
CA TYR A 1205 1.09 -13.15 9.10
C TYR A 1205 0.76 -12.57 10.49
N TRP A 1206 -0.20 -13.15 11.20
CA TRP A 1206 -0.63 -12.63 12.51
C TRP A 1206 0.42 -12.86 13.59
N VAL A 1207 1.08 -14.02 13.58
CA VAL A 1207 2.17 -14.34 14.53
C VAL A 1207 3.37 -13.42 14.31
N ASP A 1208 3.75 -13.13 13.06
CA ASP A 1208 4.85 -12.21 12.75
C ASP A 1208 4.51 -10.78 13.18
N ARG A 1209 3.25 -10.33 13.05
CA ARG A 1209 2.83 -9.02 13.56
C ARG A 1209 2.84 -8.94 15.09
N ALA A 1210 2.43 -9.99 15.78
CA ALA A 1210 2.52 -10.06 17.24
C ALA A 1210 4.00 -9.99 17.71
N LYS A 1211 4.91 -10.69 17.01
CA LYS A 1211 6.36 -10.62 17.27
C LYS A 1211 6.95 -9.22 17.03
N ASN A 1212 6.36 -8.45 16.12
CA ASN A 1212 6.76 -7.08 15.79
C ASN A 1212 5.98 -6.00 16.56
N GLY A 1213 5.37 -6.36 17.70
CA GLY A 1213 4.81 -5.39 18.65
C GLY A 1213 3.31 -5.08 18.49
N LEU A 1214 2.59 -5.78 17.61
CA LEU A 1214 1.12 -5.67 17.56
C LEU A 1214 0.52 -6.22 18.86
N SER A 1215 -0.29 -5.42 19.56
CA SER A 1215 -0.90 -5.87 20.80
C SER A 1215 -1.97 -6.95 20.55
N ARG A 1216 -2.15 -7.87 21.50
CA ARG A 1216 -3.23 -8.88 21.42
C ARG A 1216 -4.61 -8.22 21.27
N LYS A 1217 -4.80 -7.03 21.82
CA LYS A 1217 -6.06 -6.26 21.69
C LYS A 1217 -6.31 -5.83 20.25
N ASP A 1218 -5.28 -5.33 19.57
CA ASP A 1218 -5.38 -4.90 18.17
C ASP A 1218 -5.53 -6.09 17.23
N MET A 1219 -4.90 -7.22 17.56
CA MET A 1219 -5.12 -8.49 16.87
C MET A 1219 -6.57 -8.97 16.99
N ILE A 1220 -7.13 -9.03 18.21
CA ILE A 1220 -8.55 -9.40 18.44
C ILE A 1220 -9.49 -8.46 17.66
N ALA A 1221 -9.21 -7.14 17.68
CA ALA A 1221 -10.00 -6.17 16.93
C ALA A 1221 -9.97 -6.44 15.41
N GLY A 1222 -8.82 -6.84 14.85
CA GLY A 1222 -8.71 -7.21 13.43
C GLY A 1222 -9.65 -8.34 13.02
N PHE A 1223 -9.87 -9.33 13.88
CA PHE A 1223 -10.83 -10.43 13.63
C PHE A 1223 -12.27 -10.01 13.91
N ALA A 1224 -12.50 -9.32 15.04
CA ALA A 1224 -13.84 -8.92 15.46
C ALA A 1224 -14.47 -7.89 14.51
N TYR A 1225 -13.69 -6.98 13.93
CA TYR A 1225 -14.19 -6.01 12.93
C TYR A 1225 -14.11 -6.53 11.49
N SER A 1226 -13.83 -7.82 11.28
CA SER A 1226 -13.74 -8.39 9.94
C SER A 1226 -15.12 -8.61 9.31
N LYS A 1227 -15.22 -8.39 7.99
CA LYS A 1227 -16.44 -8.64 7.21
C LYS A 1227 -16.92 -10.10 7.32
N GLU A 1228 -15.98 -11.04 7.44
CA GLU A 1228 -16.26 -12.49 7.59
C GLU A 1228 -16.96 -12.78 8.93
N PHE A 1229 -16.51 -12.16 10.03
CA PHE A 1229 -17.21 -12.29 11.31
C PHE A 1229 -18.59 -11.59 11.29
N SER A 1230 -18.72 -10.44 10.64
CA SER A 1230 -20.02 -9.78 10.47
C SER A 1230 -21.03 -10.68 9.73
N GLN A 1231 -20.57 -11.42 8.72
CA GLN A 1231 -21.39 -12.40 8.00
C GLN A 1231 -21.78 -13.58 8.90
N ILE A 1232 -20.88 -14.08 9.74
CA ILE A 1232 -21.18 -15.15 10.69
C ILE A 1232 -22.22 -14.68 11.71
N ALA A 1233 -22.07 -13.49 12.30
CA ALA A 1233 -23.05 -12.93 13.24
C ALA A 1233 -24.44 -12.79 12.59
N SER A 1234 -24.50 -12.36 11.33
CA SER A 1234 -25.77 -12.22 10.60
C SER A 1234 -26.51 -13.55 10.38
N LYS A 1235 -25.80 -14.68 10.29
CA LYS A 1235 -26.40 -16.02 10.19
C LYS A 1235 -27.15 -16.43 11.46
N TYR A 1236 -26.80 -15.84 12.61
CA TYR A 1236 -27.50 -16.02 13.89
C TYR A 1236 -28.56 -14.91 14.13
N GLY A 1237 -28.85 -14.08 13.13
CA GLY A 1237 -29.85 -13.00 13.24
C GLY A 1237 -29.40 -11.82 14.09
N LEU A 1238 -28.09 -11.58 14.21
CA LEU A 1238 -27.49 -10.51 15.00
C LEU A 1238 -26.89 -9.41 14.11
N GLU A 1239 -27.03 -8.16 14.55
CA GLU A 1239 -26.33 -7.00 13.97
C GLU A 1239 -24.88 -7.01 14.46
N ALA A 1240 -23.92 -6.93 13.54
CA ALA A 1240 -22.50 -6.93 13.89
C ALA A 1240 -22.05 -5.61 14.55
N HIS A 1241 -22.65 -4.48 14.13
CA HIS A 1241 -22.37 -3.14 14.64
C HIS A 1241 -23.51 -2.62 15.53
#